data_AF-A0A9Q1G8J5-F1
#
_entry.id   AF-A0A9Q1G8J5-F1
#
_cell.length_a   1.000
_cell.length_b   1.000
_cell.length_c   1.000
_cell.angle_alpha   90.00
_cell.angle_beta   90.00
_cell.angle_gamma   90.00
#
_symmetry.space_group_name_H-M   'P 1'
#
loop_
_entity.id
_entity.type
_entity.pdbx_description
1 polymer ?
#
loop_
_entity_poly.entity_id
_entity_poly.type
_entity_poly.pdbx_seq_one_letter_code
_entity_poly.pdbx_strand_id
1 'polypeptide(L)'
;MGARLHECLWSMALMTPLSPDHCTHLWRLAEQSQLSNYIRGQPELHPAGSCCSGYQHSATSLTAAMSRSRQPPLVTGISPNEGTPWTKVTIRGENLGTGPADLIGLSICGHNCLLTAEWMSASKIVCRVGPAKDDKGEIIVTTKSGGDGTSTVSFKLLKTEKIGILDQSAVWVDEMNYYDMRTDRNKGISPLSLRPANPLGIDIDKSKVPQKDLESMFPGMSGDFTSENFSATWYLIENHSSTSFDQLRFAAHNLRKQANKKNEGSLAYVKGGLSTFFEAQDALAAIHQKLEADGTEKVEGSMTQRLENGASDTADTLFQEVLGRKDKADSTRNALNVLQRFKFLFNLPLNIERNIQKGDYDVVINDYEKAKSLFGTTEVQVFRKVYAEVETRIAALRGLLLDKLLETPSTLHDQKRYIRYLSDLHAPGDPAWQCIVAQHKWILQLMQNCRDNYVKGQRGLDLEGDLRPSVVARLSQTASLKRGSSFQSPADTSWRFKGPQQVSFVENLTDVVISQLPNFWKLWISYVNGSLFSETGEKSGQVEKSKKNARQRQNDFKKMIEEVTHRLVKLVRGALLPPTLSELELRLYGGWESKTELSGQWLTQVIHTVRVSHEALAALEIPNDLLQVIQDLLLDLRVHCLLLTLQQTAEDVKRLAEKEDWVVDNEGVTSLPAQFEQCMVQMLQSLKEAMECKPGEINIFQLERTQDRATELCVGIMKVFIHCLEQLSTKTDGDLDTSHLSVDIASPDHFSSVHEDFIQTLEQRLLIILSNCQHLEKHTFLNLAGHFEKHGFLATEKITRVSVESVRELDERLFESYIEKKADPIVGSLEPGIYAGYFDWKDCLPPTGVRNYLKEALVNIITVHAEVFTVSKELVSRVLSRIVESVSEEMSRLMQCVSSFSKNGALQARLEICALRDAIASYLTAESNTSFKQALEALPQLHSGADKKLLEELLNTFKSSMQLQLTCFQPSSVLPMKR
;
A
#
# COMPACT_ATOMS: atom_id res chain seq x y z
N MET A 1 -0.41 -44.34 -43.58
CA MET A 1 0.97 -43.87 -43.84
C MET A 1 1.59 -43.50 -42.49
N GLY A 2 2.87 -43.72 -42.20
CA GLY A 2 3.91 -44.40 -43.00
C GLY A 2 5.30 -44.05 -42.45
N ALA A 3 6.24 -45.00 -42.51
CA ALA A 3 7.63 -44.93 -42.00
C ALA A 3 7.83 -44.91 -40.47
N ARG A 4 8.85 -45.66 -40.03
CA ARG A 4 9.51 -45.62 -38.71
C ARG A 4 10.89 -44.98 -38.90
N LEU A 5 11.55 -44.57 -37.81
CA LEU A 5 13.01 -44.65 -37.71
C LEU A 5 13.43 -44.99 -36.26
N HIS A 6 14.66 -45.46 -36.07
CA HIS A 6 15.11 -46.19 -34.86
C HIS A 6 16.06 -45.39 -33.96
N GLU A 7 16.46 -46.06 -32.89
CA GLU A 7 17.21 -45.62 -31.69
C GLU A 7 18.69 -45.22 -31.90
N CYS A 8 19.37 -44.99 -30.76
CA CYS A 8 20.80 -45.11 -30.48
C CYS A 8 21.73 -43.91 -30.77
N LEU A 9 22.26 -43.30 -29.70
CA LEU A 9 23.59 -43.67 -29.18
C LEU A 9 23.90 -43.10 -27.77
N TRP A 10 25.02 -43.52 -27.18
CA TRP A 10 25.49 -43.17 -25.82
C TRP A 10 26.64 -42.13 -25.80
N SER A 11 26.65 -41.31 -24.74
CA SER A 11 27.80 -40.88 -23.91
C SER A 11 29.24 -40.84 -24.45
N MET A 12 29.93 -39.67 -24.35
CA MET A 12 31.29 -39.56 -23.76
C MET A 12 31.78 -38.10 -23.55
N ALA A 13 32.95 -37.94 -22.88
CA ALA A 13 33.71 -36.71 -22.56
C ALA A 13 33.02 -35.70 -21.61
N LEU A 14 33.46 -35.42 -20.37
CA LEU A 14 34.65 -35.76 -19.57
C LEU A 14 35.95 -34.95 -19.85
N MET A 15 36.14 -33.83 -19.14
CA MET A 15 37.47 -33.39 -18.66
C MET A 15 37.40 -32.35 -17.50
N THR A 16 38.36 -32.45 -16.58
CA THR A 16 38.69 -31.55 -15.44
C THR A 16 40.23 -31.61 -15.25
N PRO A 17 40.90 -30.93 -14.29
CA PRO A 17 40.52 -29.84 -13.36
C PRO A 17 41.50 -28.63 -13.44
N LEU A 18 41.39 -27.63 -12.53
CA LEU A 18 42.53 -26.88 -11.96
C LEU A 18 42.11 -25.99 -10.76
N SER A 19 43.07 -25.62 -9.90
CA SER A 19 42.95 -24.84 -8.64
C SER A 19 44.37 -24.46 -8.13
N PRO A 20 44.58 -23.73 -7.00
CA PRO A 20 43.78 -22.71 -6.29
C PRO A 20 44.60 -21.38 -6.12
N ASP A 21 44.23 -20.55 -5.11
CA ASP A 21 45.10 -19.70 -4.25
C ASP A 21 44.76 -18.19 -4.16
N HIS A 22 44.19 -17.76 -3.03
CA HIS A 22 44.95 -16.99 -2.01
C HIS A 22 44.19 -16.85 -0.67
N CYS A 23 44.90 -16.41 0.39
CA CYS A 23 44.53 -16.68 1.78
C CYS A 23 44.23 -15.44 2.65
N THR A 24 43.22 -15.60 3.51
CA THR A 24 42.91 -14.99 4.82
C THR A 24 43.70 -13.80 5.40
N HIS A 25 42.96 -12.83 5.97
CA HIS A 25 43.17 -12.09 7.26
C HIS A 25 41.87 -11.27 7.52
N LEU A 26 41.35 -10.97 8.73
CA LEU A 26 41.71 -11.32 10.13
C LEU A 26 40.44 -11.29 11.04
N TRP A 27 40.61 -11.47 12.36
CA TRP A 27 39.57 -11.69 13.40
C TRP A 27 38.98 -10.42 14.05
N ARG A 28 37.84 -10.60 14.77
CA ARG A 28 37.20 -9.69 15.78
C ARG A 28 36.48 -8.45 15.20
N LEU A 29 35.35 -7.96 15.75
CA LEU A 29 34.90 -7.89 17.17
C LEU A 29 33.36 -7.68 17.30
N ALA A 30 32.84 -7.87 18.53
CA ALA A 30 31.65 -7.23 19.13
C ALA A 30 30.23 -7.45 18.54
N GLU A 31 29.48 -8.37 19.15
CA GLU A 31 28.08 -8.13 19.47
C GLU A 31 27.96 -7.24 20.72
N GLN A 32 26.90 -6.41 20.77
CA GLN A 32 26.11 -5.94 21.92
C GLN A 32 25.84 -4.42 21.94
N SER A 33 24.61 -4.03 21.59
CA SER A 33 23.80 -3.15 22.46
C SER A 33 22.33 -3.06 22.02
N GLN A 34 21.45 -3.43 22.96
CA GLN A 34 20.13 -2.86 23.25
C GLN A 34 19.21 -2.32 22.13
N LEU A 35 18.01 -2.90 22.07
CA LEU A 35 16.77 -2.13 21.93
C LEU A 35 15.90 -2.40 23.17
N SER A 36 15.32 -1.36 23.76
CA SER A 36 14.36 -1.50 24.87
C SER A 36 13.26 -0.44 24.77
N ASN A 37 12.06 -0.85 25.21
CA ASN A 37 10.92 0.00 25.61
C ASN A 37 10.25 0.86 24.52
N TYR A 38 8.94 0.62 24.29
CA TYR A 38 7.93 1.62 24.64
C TYR A 38 6.52 1.02 24.87
N ILE A 39 5.59 1.84 25.40
CA ILE A 39 4.16 1.56 25.70
C ILE A 39 3.97 0.64 26.93
N ARG A 40 3.15 0.94 27.97
CA ARG A 40 2.40 2.14 28.45
C ARG A 40 2.23 1.97 29.98
N GLY A 41 1.74 2.91 30.80
CA GLY A 41 1.20 4.27 30.58
C GLY A 41 0.81 4.94 31.92
N GLN A 42 0.58 6.26 31.88
CA GLN A 42 0.17 7.15 32.99
C GLN A 42 -1.38 7.25 33.12
N PRO A 43 -2.00 8.07 34.04
CA PRO A 43 -1.46 9.10 34.97
C PRO A 43 -1.59 8.68 36.47
N GLU A 44 -1.97 9.40 37.55
CA GLU A 44 -2.70 10.67 37.85
C GLU A 44 -2.22 11.38 39.16
N LEU A 45 -2.99 12.33 39.72
CA LEU A 45 -2.53 13.44 40.58
C LEU A 45 -2.94 13.39 42.09
N HIS A 46 -2.00 13.81 42.98
CA HIS A 46 -2.07 14.80 44.09
C HIS A 46 -3.32 14.97 45.04
N PRO A 47 -3.21 15.70 46.19
CA PRO A 47 -2.06 16.03 47.07
C PRO A 47 -2.32 15.95 48.61
N ALA A 48 -1.24 16.15 49.41
CA ALA A 48 -1.19 16.71 50.78
C ALA A 48 -1.78 15.92 52.00
N GLY A 49 -1.25 16.04 53.22
CA GLY A 49 0.01 16.69 53.63
C GLY A 49 0.24 16.87 55.15
N SER A 50 1.50 17.14 55.53
CA SER A 50 2.01 17.49 56.88
C SER A 50 2.13 16.34 57.92
N CYS A 51 3.07 16.34 58.88
CA CYS A 51 4.22 17.25 59.11
C CYS A 51 5.34 16.60 59.97
N CYS A 52 6.60 17.05 59.80
CA CYS A 52 7.56 17.49 60.87
C CYS A 52 9.07 17.30 60.53
N SER A 53 9.85 18.40 60.63
CA SER A 53 11.31 18.53 60.96
C SER A 53 12.38 17.77 60.13
N GLY A 54 13.55 18.35 59.78
CA GLY A 54 14.06 19.73 59.94
C GLY A 54 15.60 19.85 59.80
N TYR A 55 16.11 21.06 59.45
CA TYR A 55 17.53 21.52 59.36
C TYR A 55 18.44 20.82 58.31
N GLN A 56 19.04 21.51 57.31
CA GLN A 56 20.11 22.55 57.30
C GLN A 56 21.50 22.00 57.70
N HIS A 57 22.62 22.25 56.98
CA HIS A 57 23.13 23.58 56.61
C HIS A 57 24.03 23.69 55.35
N SER A 58 24.17 24.95 54.91
CA SER A 58 25.04 25.65 53.93
C SER A 58 26.48 25.16 53.62
N ALA A 59 27.02 25.63 52.47
CA ALA A 59 28.37 25.37 51.93
C ALA A 59 29.22 26.66 51.73
N THR A 60 30.54 26.50 51.51
CA THR A 60 31.54 27.45 50.91
C THR A 60 32.96 26.83 51.01
N SER A 61 34.02 27.21 50.28
CA SER A 61 34.20 27.61 48.86
C SER A 61 35.71 27.79 48.55
N LEU A 62 36.18 27.32 47.36
CA LEU A 62 37.30 27.86 46.54
C LEU A 62 38.73 27.97 47.20
N THR A 63 39.88 27.88 46.52
CA THR A 63 40.20 27.76 45.08
C THR A 63 41.54 27.03 44.82
N ALA A 64 41.58 26.25 43.74
CA ALA A 64 42.69 25.90 42.84
C ALA A 64 44.19 26.10 43.24
N ALA A 65 44.96 25.00 43.10
CA ALA A 65 46.32 25.00 42.55
C ALA A 65 46.53 23.70 41.73
N MET A 66 47.24 23.76 40.60
CA MET A 66 47.42 22.61 39.70
C MET A 66 48.46 21.62 40.23
N SER A 67 48.09 20.34 40.38
CA SER A 67 49.03 19.25 40.68
C SER A 67 49.18 18.28 39.51
N ARG A 68 50.43 17.95 39.17
CA ARG A 68 50.79 16.86 38.24
C ARG A 68 50.03 15.58 38.60
N SER A 69 49.60 14.81 37.59
CA SER A 69 49.11 13.45 37.78
C SER A 69 50.18 12.62 38.51
N ARG A 70 49.86 12.19 39.73
CA ARG A 70 50.76 11.36 40.55
C ARG A 70 50.60 9.90 40.15
N GLN A 71 51.62 9.10 40.42
CA GLN A 71 51.54 7.65 40.18
C GLN A 71 50.48 7.02 41.09
N PRO A 72 49.79 5.96 40.63
CA PRO A 72 48.80 5.27 41.44
C PRO A 72 49.45 4.61 42.67
N PRO A 73 48.66 4.33 43.72
CA PRO A 73 49.14 3.61 44.90
C PRO A 73 49.68 2.22 44.52
N LEU A 74 50.83 1.83 45.07
CA LEU A 74 51.41 0.50 44.86
C LEU A 74 51.62 -0.18 46.21
N VAL A 75 50.84 -1.23 46.50
CA VAL A 75 51.01 -2.05 47.70
C VAL A 75 52.11 -3.09 47.47
N THR A 76 53.16 -3.02 48.28
CA THR A 76 54.35 -3.87 48.18
C THR A 76 54.49 -4.87 49.32
N GLY A 77 53.67 -4.75 50.38
CA GLY A 77 53.68 -5.69 51.49
C GLY A 77 52.48 -5.56 52.42
N ILE A 78 52.13 -6.66 53.09
CA ILE A 78 51.13 -6.71 54.16
C ILE A 78 51.64 -7.59 55.30
N SER A 79 51.34 -7.22 56.55
CA SER A 79 51.80 -7.93 57.74
C SER A 79 50.74 -7.92 58.85
N PRO A 80 50.30 -9.09 59.37
CA PRO A 80 50.55 -10.43 58.82
C PRO A 80 49.96 -10.61 57.42
N ASN A 81 50.45 -11.60 56.68
CA ASN A 81 50.02 -11.94 55.31
C ASN A 81 48.88 -12.98 55.26
N GLU A 82 48.64 -13.68 56.35
CA GLU A 82 47.45 -14.51 56.56
C GLU A 82 46.88 -14.31 57.97
N GLY A 83 45.61 -14.66 58.17
CA GLY A 83 44.95 -14.55 59.47
C GLY A 83 43.44 -14.79 59.40
N THR A 84 42.80 -14.90 60.55
CA THR A 84 41.34 -15.02 60.69
C THR A 84 40.64 -13.65 60.52
N PRO A 85 39.31 -13.60 60.30
CA PRO A 85 38.57 -12.34 60.27
C PRO A 85 38.84 -11.45 61.50
N TRP A 86 38.84 -10.14 61.30
CA TRP A 86 39.13 -9.07 62.27
C TRP A 86 40.60 -8.93 62.75
N THR A 87 41.53 -9.69 62.17
CA THR A 87 42.99 -9.52 62.34
C THR A 87 43.39 -8.09 61.94
N LYS A 88 44.17 -7.41 62.81
CA LYS A 88 44.74 -6.07 62.52
C LYS A 88 45.99 -6.23 61.64
N VAL A 89 45.96 -5.67 60.44
CA VAL A 89 47.02 -5.78 59.41
C VAL A 89 47.64 -4.42 59.11
N THR A 90 48.93 -4.42 58.84
CA THR A 90 49.71 -3.27 58.37
C THR A 90 50.03 -3.44 56.89
N ILE A 91 49.50 -2.56 56.05
CA ILE A 91 49.79 -2.45 54.62
C ILE A 91 50.98 -1.50 54.44
N ARG A 92 51.91 -1.87 53.55
CA ARG A 92 53.08 -1.08 53.16
C ARG A 92 53.13 -0.95 51.64
N GLY A 93 53.64 0.18 51.16
CA GLY A 93 53.63 0.49 49.74
C GLY A 93 54.24 1.84 49.42
N GLU A 94 53.94 2.33 48.22
CA GLU A 94 54.32 3.65 47.72
C GLU A 94 53.07 4.39 47.23
N ASN A 95 53.09 5.72 47.32
CA ASN A 95 51.97 6.59 46.91
C ASN A 95 50.61 6.25 47.54
N LEU A 96 50.59 5.71 48.78
CA LEU A 96 49.37 5.33 49.52
C LEU A 96 48.59 6.55 50.07
N GLY A 97 48.45 7.61 49.27
CA GLY A 97 47.79 8.87 49.63
C GLY A 97 48.70 9.88 50.32
N THR A 98 48.36 11.16 50.21
CA THR A 98 49.11 12.31 50.76
C THR A 98 48.67 12.71 52.17
N GLY A 99 47.56 12.16 52.66
CA GLY A 99 47.01 12.36 54.00
C GLY A 99 45.79 11.46 54.23
N PRO A 100 45.22 11.41 55.44
CA PRO A 100 44.08 10.54 55.73
C PRO A 100 42.84 10.86 54.88
N ALA A 101 42.63 12.13 54.53
CA ALA A 101 41.53 12.56 53.64
C ALA A 101 41.77 12.29 52.14
N ASP A 102 42.92 11.73 51.77
CA ASP A 102 43.25 11.31 50.40
C ASP A 102 42.96 9.82 50.17
N LEU A 103 42.82 9.03 51.24
CA LEU A 103 42.41 7.62 51.18
C LEU A 103 40.89 7.53 51.05
N ILE A 104 40.39 7.15 49.88
CA ILE A 104 38.94 7.11 49.57
C ILE A 104 38.39 5.68 49.39
N GLY A 105 39.27 4.69 49.29
CA GLY A 105 38.89 3.28 49.22
C GLY A 105 39.99 2.36 49.74
N LEU A 106 39.60 1.29 50.43
CA LEU A 106 40.48 0.18 50.77
C LEU A 106 39.69 -1.12 50.71
N SER A 107 40.13 -2.07 49.88
CA SER A 107 39.53 -3.39 49.75
C SER A 107 40.58 -4.47 49.99
N ILE A 108 40.22 -5.53 50.74
CA ILE A 108 41.05 -6.72 50.96
C ILE A 108 40.17 -7.94 50.73
N CYS A 109 40.57 -8.82 49.81
CA CYS A 109 39.78 -10.00 49.42
C CYS A 109 38.32 -9.66 49.06
N GLY A 110 38.11 -8.52 48.38
CA GLY A 110 36.77 -8.03 48.01
C GLY A 110 35.96 -7.37 49.15
N HIS A 111 36.45 -7.34 50.39
CA HIS A 111 35.78 -6.68 51.51
C HIS A 111 36.30 -5.25 51.72
N ASN A 112 35.40 -4.26 51.72
CA ASN A 112 35.74 -2.85 51.97
C ASN A 112 36.14 -2.65 53.45
N CYS A 113 37.42 -2.37 53.68
CA CYS A 113 38.02 -2.22 55.01
C CYS A 113 38.22 -0.74 55.42
N LEU A 114 37.76 0.23 54.60
CA LEU A 114 37.98 1.67 54.78
C LEU A 114 37.51 2.19 56.16
N LEU A 115 36.39 1.68 56.68
CA LEU A 115 35.86 2.06 58.00
C LEU A 115 36.79 1.69 59.18
N THR A 116 37.82 0.87 58.94
CA THR A 116 38.83 0.51 59.95
C THR A 116 40.23 1.01 59.59
N ALA A 117 40.37 1.80 58.52
CA ALA A 117 41.66 2.19 57.94
C ALA A 117 42.26 3.44 58.60
N GLU A 118 43.30 3.23 59.41
CA GLU A 118 44.18 4.25 59.95
C GLU A 118 45.30 4.53 58.92
N TRP A 119 45.20 5.65 58.18
CA TRP A 119 46.33 6.13 57.36
C TRP A 119 47.45 6.65 58.26
N MET A 120 48.67 6.15 58.07
CA MET A 120 49.82 6.51 58.92
C MET A 120 50.88 7.33 58.15
N SER A 121 51.06 7.06 56.86
CA SER A 121 51.95 7.81 55.96
C SER A 121 51.68 7.42 54.50
N ALA A 122 52.27 8.14 53.55
CA ALA A 122 52.22 7.82 52.12
C ALA A 122 52.84 6.46 51.73
N SER A 123 53.39 5.71 52.68
CA SER A 123 53.91 4.35 52.52
C SER A 123 53.34 3.33 53.51
N LYS A 124 52.36 3.72 54.35
CA LYS A 124 51.80 2.84 55.40
C LYS A 124 50.34 3.16 55.75
N ILE A 125 49.49 2.14 55.67
CA ILE A 125 48.10 2.13 56.16
C ILE A 125 47.94 0.95 57.12
N VAL A 126 47.11 1.08 58.15
CA VAL A 126 46.80 0.00 59.10
C VAL A 126 45.29 -0.19 59.16
N CYS A 127 44.78 -1.42 59.11
CA CYS A 127 43.33 -1.68 59.17
C CYS A 127 43.01 -3.02 59.84
N ARG A 128 41.74 -3.41 59.91
CA ARG A 128 41.31 -4.77 60.26
C ARG A 128 40.64 -5.43 59.05
N VAL A 129 41.03 -6.67 58.75
CA VAL A 129 40.43 -7.42 57.62
C VAL A 129 39.01 -7.84 58.00
N GLY A 130 38.01 -7.40 57.22
CA GLY A 130 36.62 -7.82 57.40
C GLY A 130 36.35 -9.26 56.93
N PRO A 131 35.16 -9.81 57.19
CA PRO A 131 34.77 -11.13 56.70
C PRO A 131 34.58 -11.13 55.17
N ALA A 132 35.57 -11.66 54.45
CA ALA A 132 35.49 -11.91 53.02
C ALA A 132 34.96 -13.33 52.71
N LYS A 133 34.49 -13.56 51.48
CA LYS A 133 34.07 -14.90 51.00
C LYS A 133 35.25 -15.72 50.48
N ASP A 134 36.20 -15.04 49.86
CA ASP A 134 37.29 -15.63 49.09
C ASP A 134 38.55 -15.82 49.95
N ASP A 135 39.13 -17.01 49.89
CA ASP A 135 40.22 -17.43 50.79
C ASP A 135 41.56 -16.73 50.54
N LYS A 136 41.73 -16.15 49.35
CA LYS A 136 42.90 -15.39 48.94
C LYS A 136 42.49 -14.35 47.91
N GLY A 137 42.91 -13.11 48.10
CA GLY A 137 42.54 -12.03 47.18
C GLY A 137 43.46 -10.83 47.24
N GLU A 138 43.25 -9.92 46.29
CA GLU A 138 44.05 -8.70 46.13
C GLU A 138 43.73 -7.65 47.20
N ILE A 139 44.64 -6.68 47.31
CA ILE A 139 44.57 -5.54 48.21
C ILE A 139 44.54 -4.29 47.34
N ILE A 140 43.40 -3.60 47.28
CA ILE A 140 43.21 -2.42 46.43
C ILE A 140 43.13 -1.19 47.33
N VAL A 141 44.01 -0.22 47.09
CA VAL A 141 44.06 1.07 47.80
C VAL A 141 43.67 2.16 46.80
N THR A 142 42.54 2.82 47.00
CA THR A 142 42.06 3.89 46.12
C THR A 142 42.31 5.25 46.78
N THR A 143 42.98 6.15 46.07
CA THR A 143 43.30 7.50 46.54
C THR A 143 42.70 8.58 45.64
N LYS A 144 42.38 9.73 46.23
CA LYS A 144 41.82 10.87 45.49
C LYS A 144 42.86 11.54 44.59
N SER A 145 44.15 11.46 44.93
CA SER A 145 45.26 12.05 44.16
C SER A 145 45.94 11.11 43.17
N GLY A 146 45.84 9.78 43.34
CA GLY A 146 46.50 8.78 42.49
C GLY A 146 45.55 7.78 41.80
N GLY A 147 44.25 7.75 42.16
CA GLY A 147 43.29 6.76 41.64
C GLY A 147 43.39 5.40 42.32
N ASP A 148 42.90 4.36 41.63
CA ASP A 148 42.97 2.97 42.07
C ASP A 148 44.40 2.42 42.01
N GLY A 149 44.84 1.84 43.11
CA GLY A 149 46.16 1.24 43.26
C GLY A 149 46.20 -0.26 43.02
N THR A 150 47.38 -0.76 42.66
CA THR A 150 47.67 -2.18 42.46
C THR A 150 48.45 -2.77 43.63
N SER A 151 48.47 -4.10 43.75
CA SER A 151 49.24 -4.81 44.77
C SER A 151 50.04 -5.95 44.18
N THR A 152 51.29 -6.09 44.61
CA THR A 152 52.13 -7.27 44.31
C THR A 152 51.92 -8.40 45.32
N VAL A 153 51.12 -8.16 46.37
CA VAL A 153 50.84 -9.11 47.45
C VAL A 153 49.34 -9.35 47.64
N SER A 154 48.99 -10.51 48.18
CA SER A 154 47.62 -10.92 48.49
C SER A 154 47.52 -11.29 49.96
N PHE A 155 46.38 -11.00 50.58
CA PHE A 155 46.06 -11.55 51.90
C PHE A 155 45.39 -12.91 51.76
N LYS A 156 45.65 -13.82 52.71
CA LYS A 156 44.97 -15.12 52.79
C LYS A 156 44.11 -15.18 54.05
N LEU A 157 42.79 -15.32 53.88
CA LEU A 157 41.85 -15.42 54.98
C LEU A 157 41.78 -16.87 55.46
N LEU A 158 42.17 -17.12 56.70
CA LEU A 158 42.04 -18.42 57.33
C LEU A 158 40.60 -18.63 57.78
N LYS A 159 39.83 -19.41 57.01
CA LYS A 159 38.52 -19.93 57.45
C LYS A 159 38.74 -20.86 58.64
N THR A 160 38.02 -20.61 59.74
CA THR A 160 37.93 -21.55 60.85
C THR A 160 37.04 -22.71 60.41
N GLU A 161 37.62 -23.88 60.20
CA GLU A 161 36.85 -25.09 59.89
C GLU A 161 35.93 -25.45 61.06
N LYS A 162 34.66 -25.68 60.76
CA LYS A 162 33.71 -26.28 61.70
C LYS A 162 33.72 -27.78 61.44
N ILE A 163 34.38 -28.53 62.31
CA ILE A 163 34.32 -29.99 62.32
C ILE A 163 32.84 -30.41 62.43
N GLY A 164 32.38 -31.30 61.56
CA GLY A 164 31.03 -31.81 61.60
C GLY A 164 30.82 -32.81 62.73
N ILE A 165 29.59 -32.92 63.22
CA ILE A 165 29.18 -33.88 64.29
C ILE A 165 29.37 -35.36 63.84
N LEU A 166 29.71 -35.58 62.56
CA LEU A 166 29.88 -36.90 61.92
C LEU A 166 31.31 -37.15 61.42
N ASP A 167 32.24 -36.21 61.61
CA ASP A 167 33.65 -36.38 61.22
C ASP A 167 34.46 -37.03 62.36
N GLN A 168 35.25 -38.07 62.05
CA GLN A 168 36.00 -38.81 63.07
C GLN A 168 37.33 -38.13 63.45
N SER A 169 37.51 -37.83 64.74
CA SER A 169 38.79 -37.41 65.31
C SER A 169 39.64 -38.60 65.75
N ALA A 170 40.93 -38.58 65.40
CA ALA A 170 41.93 -39.54 65.92
C ALA A 170 42.56 -39.10 67.26
N VAL A 171 42.10 -37.99 67.85
CA VAL A 171 42.55 -37.47 69.15
C VAL A 171 41.33 -37.30 70.05
N TRP A 172 41.35 -37.96 71.21
CA TRP A 172 40.41 -37.68 72.29
C TRP A 172 40.72 -36.31 72.88
N VAL A 173 39.75 -35.40 72.81
CA VAL A 173 39.80 -34.10 73.51
C VAL A 173 39.04 -34.27 74.82
N ASP A 174 39.75 -34.15 75.93
CA ASP A 174 39.19 -34.30 77.27
C ASP A 174 38.38 -33.04 77.64
N GLU A 175 37.05 -33.10 77.54
CA GLU A 175 36.14 -31.94 77.66
C GLU A 175 36.01 -31.36 79.09
N MET A 176 36.97 -31.62 79.96
CA MET A 176 36.94 -31.25 81.38
C MET A 176 37.91 -30.12 81.76
N ASN A 177 38.08 -29.12 80.88
CA ASN A 177 38.97 -27.97 81.08
C ASN A 177 38.33 -26.57 80.92
N TYR A 178 37.00 -26.46 80.91
CA TYR A 178 36.32 -25.16 80.78
C TYR A 178 36.21 -24.33 82.08
N TYR A 179 36.73 -24.83 83.21
CA TYR A 179 36.60 -24.19 84.53
C TYR A 179 37.91 -23.76 85.21
N ASP A 180 39.08 -24.31 84.86
CA ASP A 180 40.29 -24.21 85.70
C ASP A 180 41.38 -23.24 85.17
N MET A 181 40.95 -22.01 84.84
CA MET A 181 41.84 -20.91 84.43
C MET A 181 41.59 -19.62 85.25
N ARG A 182 41.04 -19.74 86.47
CA ARG A 182 40.71 -18.57 87.32
C ARG A 182 41.08 -18.71 88.81
N THR A 183 41.93 -19.68 89.13
CA THR A 183 42.06 -20.25 90.49
C THR A 183 43.49 -20.31 91.03
N ASP A 184 44.41 -19.46 90.56
CA ASP A 184 45.76 -19.31 91.17
C ASP A 184 46.17 -17.85 91.43
N ARG A 185 45.48 -17.18 92.38
CA ARG A 185 46.01 -16.07 93.19
C ARG A 185 45.31 -15.96 94.55
N ASN A 186 45.91 -16.57 95.58
CA ASN A 186 45.75 -16.26 97.01
C ASN A 186 44.36 -15.82 97.52
N LYS A 187 43.46 -16.78 97.79
CA LYS A 187 42.54 -16.78 98.95
C LYS A 187 41.74 -18.09 99.05
N GLY A 188 41.57 -18.59 100.28
CA GLY A 188 40.64 -19.67 100.61
C GLY A 188 41.17 -21.09 100.38
N ILE A 189 41.50 -21.80 101.46
CA ILE A 189 41.69 -23.25 101.44
C ILE A 189 40.30 -23.89 101.51
N SER A 190 39.86 -24.58 100.46
CA SER A 190 38.62 -25.37 100.49
C SER A 190 38.80 -26.56 101.45
N PRO A 191 37.88 -26.81 102.41
CA PRO A 191 38.06 -27.78 103.49
C PRO A 191 37.97 -29.27 103.07
N LEU A 192 37.96 -29.55 101.77
CA LEU A 192 37.85 -30.89 101.18
C LEU A 192 39.06 -31.29 100.32
N SER A 193 40.17 -30.52 100.37
CA SER A 193 41.41 -30.93 99.71
C SER A 193 42.08 -32.08 100.48
N LEU A 194 41.73 -33.32 100.10
CA LEU A 194 42.30 -34.56 100.64
C LEU A 194 43.73 -34.81 100.11
N ARG A 195 44.66 -33.88 100.36
CA ARG A 195 46.11 -34.11 100.24
C ARG A 195 46.70 -34.33 101.63
N PRO A 196 47.12 -35.56 102.00
CA PRO A 196 47.74 -35.81 103.29
C PRO A 196 49.02 -35.00 103.49
N ALA A 197 49.14 -34.34 104.64
CA ALA A 197 50.40 -33.73 105.06
C ALA A 197 51.37 -34.81 105.56
N ASN A 198 52.68 -34.57 105.41
CA ASN A 198 53.76 -35.51 105.80
C ASN A 198 53.55 -36.05 107.25
N PRO A 199 53.31 -37.37 107.43
CA PRO A 199 52.89 -37.93 108.71
C PRO A 199 54.03 -38.06 109.75
N LEU A 200 55.30 -38.00 109.33
CA LEU A 200 56.44 -38.02 110.26
C LEU A 200 56.73 -36.65 110.86
N GLY A 201 56.33 -35.56 110.18
CA GLY A 201 56.50 -34.19 110.67
C GLY A 201 57.97 -33.73 110.73
N ILE A 202 58.84 -34.31 109.92
CA ILE A 202 60.24 -33.94 109.71
C ILE A 202 60.44 -33.70 108.22
N ASP A 203 61.24 -32.70 107.84
CA ASP A 203 61.53 -32.41 106.44
C ASP A 203 62.15 -33.63 105.73
N ILE A 204 61.74 -33.85 104.49
CA ILE A 204 62.21 -34.93 103.62
C ILE A 204 63.56 -34.52 103.05
N ASP A 205 64.57 -35.34 103.28
CA ASP A 205 65.92 -35.07 102.77
C ASP A 205 65.99 -35.43 101.28
N LYS A 206 66.65 -34.58 100.49
CA LYS A 206 66.63 -34.66 99.01
C LYS A 206 67.85 -35.41 98.45
N SER A 207 68.40 -36.32 99.26
CA SER A 207 69.48 -37.24 98.92
C SER A 207 69.00 -38.29 97.92
N LYS A 208 69.20 -38.02 96.61
CA LYS A 208 68.79 -38.92 95.52
C LYS A 208 69.50 -40.28 95.56
N VAL A 209 68.86 -41.28 96.16
CA VAL A 209 69.17 -42.70 95.89
C VAL A 209 68.63 -43.05 94.49
N PRO A 210 69.36 -43.77 93.62
CA PRO A 210 68.83 -44.19 92.33
C PRO A 210 67.68 -45.19 92.50
N GLN A 211 66.51 -44.86 91.96
CA GLN A 211 65.29 -45.67 92.12
C GLN A 211 65.45 -47.14 91.67
N LYS A 212 66.26 -47.39 90.64
CA LYS A 212 66.60 -48.74 90.15
C LYS A 212 67.29 -49.63 91.19
N ASP A 213 68.08 -49.04 92.09
CA ASP A 213 68.79 -49.82 93.11
C ASP A 213 67.80 -50.25 94.21
N LEU A 214 66.85 -49.39 94.57
CA LEU A 214 65.75 -49.70 95.51
C LEU A 214 64.79 -50.76 94.93
N GLU A 215 64.41 -50.63 93.65
CA GLU A 215 63.60 -51.61 92.92
C GLU A 215 64.28 -53.00 92.87
N SER A 216 65.62 -53.06 92.85
CA SER A 216 66.38 -54.31 92.91
C SER A 216 66.40 -54.95 94.31
N MET A 217 66.34 -54.14 95.37
CA MET A 217 66.38 -54.60 96.76
C MET A 217 64.99 -54.95 97.33
N PHE A 218 63.92 -54.37 96.79
CA PHE A 218 62.54 -54.60 97.22
C PHE A 218 61.58 -54.83 96.04
N PRO A 219 61.68 -55.96 95.29
CA PRO A 219 60.85 -56.21 94.13
C PRO A 219 59.34 -56.19 94.43
N GLY A 220 58.57 -55.39 93.69
CA GLY A 220 57.11 -55.30 93.79
C GLY A 220 56.54 -54.45 94.93
N MET A 221 57.41 -53.87 95.77
CA MET A 221 57.05 -52.91 96.83
C MET A 221 57.01 -51.47 96.29
N SER A 222 56.44 -50.54 97.07
CA SER A 222 56.44 -49.11 96.78
C SER A 222 56.76 -48.25 98.01
N GLY A 223 57.34 -47.07 97.79
CA GLY A 223 57.48 -46.01 98.79
C GLY A 223 56.23 -45.13 98.95
N ASP A 224 55.21 -45.26 98.09
CA ASP A 224 54.03 -44.39 98.13
C ASP A 224 52.97 -44.84 99.16
N PHE A 225 52.52 -43.89 99.99
CA PHE A 225 51.50 -44.10 101.04
C PHE A 225 50.12 -44.51 100.50
N THR A 226 49.80 -44.21 99.24
CA THR A 226 48.53 -44.57 98.59
C THR A 226 48.56 -45.91 97.85
N SER A 227 49.68 -46.64 97.89
CA SER A 227 49.80 -48.00 97.34
C SER A 227 49.50 -49.08 98.38
N GLU A 228 48.78 -50.13 98.00
CA GLU A 228 48.57 -51.31 98.86
C GLU A 228 49.87 -52.07 99.17
N ASN A 229 50.88 -51.97 98.30
CA ASN A 229 52.20 -52.61 98.46
C ASN A 229 53.23 -51.67 99.16
N PHE A 230 52.78 -50.81 100.08
CA PHE A 230 53.63 -49.84 100.77
C PHE A 230 54.68 -50.49 101.68
N SER A 231 55.95 -50.11 101.51
CA SER A 231 57.07 -50.50 102.36
C SER A 231 57.58 -49.32 103.19
N ALA A 232 57.30 -49.34 104.50
CA ALA A 232 57.82 -48.33 105.43
C ALA A 232 59.36 -48.27 105.45
N THR A 233 60.03 -49.40 105.20
CA THR A 233 61.50 -49.47 105.11
C THR A 233 62.01 -48.77 103.85
N TRP A 234 61.35 -48.96 102.70
CA TRP A 234 61.65 -48.21 101.46
C TRP A 234 61.48 -46.71 101.70
N TYR A 235 60.31 -46.30 102.20
CA TYR A 235 59.98 -44.88 102.41
C TYR A 235 61.03 -44.15 103.27
N LEU A 236 61.51 -44.78 104.35
CA LEU A 236 62.54 -44.23 105.23
C LEU A 236 63.93 -44.17 104.57
N ILE A 237 64.29 -45.13 103.71
CA ILE A 237 65.56 -45.07 102.96
C ILE A 237 65.51 -43.99 101.89
N GLU A 238 64.40 -43.86 101.17
CA GLU A 238 64.24 -42.91 100.08
C GLU A 238 64.15 -41.45 100.56
N ASN A 239 63.41 -41.19 101.65
CA ASN A 239 63.08 -39.83 102.10
C ASN A 239 63.85 -39.36 103.36
N HIS A 240 64.49 -40.28 104.09
CA HIS A 240 65.04 -40.02 105.42
C HIS A 240 66.39 -40.72 105.72
N SER A 241 67.12 -41.24 104.72
CA SER A 241 68.34 -42.05 104.92
C SER A 241 69.48 -41.36 105.70
N SER A 242 69.55 -40.04 105.68
CA SER A 242 70.52 -39.21 106.43
C SER A 242 70.01 -38.75 107.82
N THR A 243 68.80 -39.14 108.24
CA THR A 243 68.16 -38.61 109.46
C THR A 243 68.75 -39.19 110.73
N SER A 244 69.04 -38.33 111.72
CA SER A 244 69.61 -38.77 113.01
C SER A 244 68.62 -39.59 113.86
N PHE A 245 69.15 -40.46 114.72
CA PHE A 245 68.33 -41.34 115.57
C PHE A 245 67.37 -40.57 116.49
N ASP A 246 67.81 -39.46 117.09
CA ASP A 246 66.95 -38.65 117.97
C ASP A 246 65.84 -37.91 117.20
N GLN A 247 66.09 -37.54 115.93
CA GLN A 247 65.04 -37.04 115.04
C GLN A 247 64.03 -38.14 114.71
N LEU A 248 64.46 -39.35 114.32
CA LEU A 248 63.55 -40.47 114.09
C LEU A 248 62.74 -40.85 115.35
N ARG A 249 63.35 -40.74 116.53
CA ARG A 249 62.66 -40.89 117.82
C ARG A 249 61.60 -39.81 118.07
N PHE A 250 61.86 -38.57 117.64
CA PHE A 250 60.88 -37.48 117.68
C PHE A 250 59.74 -37.69 116.68
N ALA A 251 60.02 -38.16 115.45
CA ALA A 251 58.99 -38.54 114.49
C ALA A 251 58.08 -39.66 115.03
N ALA A 252 58.66 -40.72 115.61
CA ALA A 252 57.89 -41.79 116.23
C ALA A 252 56.98 -41.29 117.38
N HIS A 253 57.46 -40.33 118.19
CA HIS A 253 56.64 -39.69 119.21
C HIS A 253 55.51 -38.82 118.62
N ASN A 254 55.79 -38.04 117.57
CA ASN A 254 54.79 -37.24 116.86
C ASN A 254 53.71 -38.10 116.20
N LEU A 255 54.09 -39.20 115.53
CA LEU A 255 53.16 -40.11 114.87
C LEU A 255 52.26 -40.81 115.90
N ARG A 256 52.81 -41.21 117.07
CA ARG A 256 52.02 -41.74 118.21
C ARG A 256 51.07 -40.68 118.79
N LYS A 257 51.47 -39.41 118.82
CA LYS A 257 50.63 -38.27 119.24
C LYS A 257 49.53 -37.93 118.22
N GLN A 258 49.78 -38.10 116.92
CA GLN A 258 48.76 -37.98 115.88
C GLN A 258 47.75 -39.14 115.91
N ALA A 259 48.22 -40.38 116.13
CA ALA A 259 47.35 -41.55 116.26
C ALA A 259 46.34 -41.36 117.41
N ASN A 260 46.80 -40.96 118.59
CA ASN A 260 45.90 -40.72 119.74
C ASN A 260 44.91 -39.56 119.47
N LYS A 261 45.30 -38.53 118.71
CA LYS A 261 44.41 -37.41 118.35
C LYS A 261 43.18 -37.82 117.52
N LYS A 262 43.19 -38.97 116.83
CA LYS A 262 42.00 -39.45 116.10
C LYS A 262 40.85 -39.86 117.03
N ASN A 263 41.11 -40.29 118.27
CA ASN A 263 40.08 -40.81 119.16
C ASN A 263 39.24 -39.73 119.88
N GLU A 264 39.77 -38.51 120.04
CA GLU A 264 39.07 -37.43 120.77
C GLU A 264 38.50 -36.33 119.84
N GLY A 265 38.77 -36.38 118.53
CA GLY A 265 38.39 -35.32 117.58
C GLY A 265 37.05 -35.50 116.85
N SER A 266 36.38 -36.65 117.00
CA SER A 266 35.34 -37.11 116.04
C SER A 266 34.10 -36.21 115.95
N LEU A 267 33.63 -35.62 117.07
CA LEU A 267 32.40 -34.82 117.09
C LEU A 267 32.52 -33.43 116.46
N ALA A 268 33.74 -32.90 116.31
CA ALA A 268 33.96 -31.53 115.82
C ALA A 268 33.86 -31.42 114.28
N TYR A 269 34.34 -32.45 113.56
CA TYR A 269 34.30 -32.48 112.09
C TYR A 269 32.88 -32.65 111.54
N VAL A 270 32.02 -33.41 112.23
CA VAL A 270 30.65 -33.70 111.75
C VAL A 270 29.78 -32.43 111.66
N LYS A 271 29.96 -31.45 112.55
CA LYS A 271 29.15 -30.22 112.56
C LYS A 271 29.27 -29.34 111.32
N GLY A 272 30.35 -29.48 110.53
CA GLY A 272 30.55 -28.72 109.29
C GLY A 272 30.06 -29.42 108.02
N GLY A 273 29.77 -30.72 108.07
CA GLY A 273 29.46 -31.57 106.90
C GLY A 273 28.11 -32.29 106.97
N LEU A 274 27.25 -31.93 107.92
CA LEU A 274 25.94 -32.56 108.11
C LEU A 274 25.03 -32.46 106.88
N SER A 275 25.04 -31.32 106.15
CA SER A 275 24.23 -31.18 104.92
C SER A 275 24.65 -32.19 103.86
N THR A 276 25.95 -32.31 103.57
CA THR A 276 26.48 -33.31 102.62
C THR A 276 26.28 -34.75 103.09
N PHE A 277 26.17 -34.99 104.41
CA PHE A 277 25.82 -36.32 104.92
C PHE A 277 24.33 -36.64 104.72
N PHE A 278 23.44 -35.67 104.93
CA PHE A 278 22.02 -35.82 104.60
C PHE A 278 21.79 -35.91 103.09
N GLU A 279 22.46 -35.11 102.27
CA GLU A 279 22.40 -35.21 100.79
C GLU A 279 22.91 -36.56 100.28
N ALA A 280 23.98 -37.09 100.85
CA ALA A 280 24.47 -38.44 100.53
C ALA A 280 23.51 -39.54 101.01
N GLN A 281 22.86 -39.36 102.17
CA GLN A 281 21.88 -40.30 102.71
C GLN A 281 20.55 -40.25 101.94
N ASP A 282 20.07 -39.08 101.53
CA ASP A 282 18.90 -38.89 100.68
C ASP A 282 19.16 -39.41 99.26
N ALA A 283 20.38 -39.23 98.73
CA ALA A 283 20.80 -39.88 97.48
C ALA A 283 20.82 -41.41 97.60
N LEU A 284 21.34 -41.95 98.71
CA LEU A 284 21.29 -43.39 98.99
C LEU A 284 19.85 -43.90 99.20
N ALA A 285 18.98 -43.12 99.85
CA ALA A 285 17.57 -43.45 100.02
C ALA A 285 16.80 -43.39 98.70
N ALA A 286 17.07 -42.41 97.83
CA ALA A 286 16.52 -42.32 96.48
C ALA A 286 17.03 -43.43 95.56
N ILE A 287 18.30 -43.84 95.70
CA ILE A 287 18.87 -45.01 95.02
C ILE A 287 18.19 -46.29 95.53
N HIS A 288 18.01 -46.46 96.85
CA HIS A 288 17.33 -47.63 97.41
C HIS A 288 15.84 -47.67 97.04
N GLN A 289 15.15 -46.52 96.99
CA GLN A 289 13.77 -46.42 96.54
C GLN A 289 13.65 -46.75 95.04
N LYS A 290 14.63 -46.37 94.22
CA LYS A 290 14.73 -46.83 92.83
C LYS A 290 15.06 -48.31 92.73
N LEU A 291 15.94 -48.85 93.57
CA LEU A 291 16.31 -50.26 93.54
C LEU A 291 15.15 -51.18 93.94
N GLU A 292 14.32 -50.76 94.89
CA GLU A 292 13.03 -51.41 95.20
C GLU A 292 12.07 -51.35 94.01
N ALA A 293 11.97 -50.19 93.33
CA ALA A 293 11.09 -50.00 92.18
C ALA A 293 11.55 -50.74 90.91
N ASP A 294 12.86 -50.86 90.68
CA ASP A 294 13.46 -51.50 89.51
C ASP A 294 13.76 -53.01 89.73
N GLY A 295 13.46 -53.59 90.91
CA GLY A 295 14.23 -54.76 91.38
C GLY A 295 13.62 -55.87 92.24
N THR A 296 12.31 -55.98 92.51
CA THR A 296 11.78 -57.30 92.99
C THR A 296 10.31 -57.69 92.68
N GLU A 297 9.61 -57.05 91.73
CA GLU A 297 8.32 -57.61 91.28
C GLU A 297 8.51 -58.94 90.55
N LYS A 298 7.90 -60.01 91.09
CA LYS A 298 7.85 -61.34 90.45
C LYS A 298 6.86 -61.31 89.28
N VAL A 299 7.34 -60.99 88.09
CA VAL A 299 6.54 -61.06 86.84
C VAL A 299 6.93 -62.30 86.04
N GLU A 300 5.97 -63.20 85.82
CA GLU A 300 6.14 -64.39 84.99
C GLU A 300 6.19 -64.01 83.50
N GLY A 301 7.39 -63.91 82.93
CA GLY A 301 7.56 -63.67 81.49
C GLY A 301 9.00 -63.39 81.10
N SER A 302 9.43 -63.91 79.95
CA SER A 302 10.79 -63.68 79.43
C SER A 302 10.95 -62.22 79.00
N MET A 303 11.76 -61.44 79.72
CA MET A 303 12.07 -60.05 79.32
C MET A 303 12.74 -59.99 77.95
N THR A 304 13.47 -61.04 77.56
CA THR A 304 14.02 -61.20 76.21
C THR A 304 12.95 -61.07 75.13
N GLN A 305 11.73 -61.59 75.36
CA GLN A 305 10.65 -61.56 74.38
C GLN A 305 10.02 -60.16 74.21
N ARG A 306 10.06 -59.31 75.25
CA ARG A 306 9.70 -57.89 75.13
C ARG A 306 10.78 -57.06 74.43
N LEU A 307 12.05 -57.39 74.65
CA LEU A 307 13.17 -56.79 73.92
C LEU A 307 13.20 -57.22 72.45
N GLU A 308 12.90 -58.50 72.16
CA GLU A 308 12.83 -59.07 70.82
C GLU A 308 11.65 -58.49 70.03
N ASN A 309 10.45 -58.45 70.62
CA ASN A 309 9.30 -57.77 69.99
C ASN A 309 9.56 -56.27 69.80
N GLY A 310 10.07 -55.56 70.82
CA GLY A 310 10.37 -54.13 70.71
C GLY A 310 11.46 -53.82 69.68
N ALA A 311 12.48 -54.69 69.55
CA ALA A 311 13.48 -54.60 68.50
C ALA A 311 12.90 -54.94 67.12
N SER A 312 12.00 -55.93 67.02
CA SER A 312 11.30 -56.27 65.76
C SER A 312 10.38 -55.14 65.33
N ASP A 313 9.52 -54.61 66.19
CA ASP A 313 8.62 -53.49 65.86
C ASP A 313 9.43 -52.24 65.43
N THR A 314 10.56 -51.97 66.10
CA THR A 314 11.48 -50.89 65.71
C THR A 314 12.22 -51.18 64.40
N ALA A 315 12.61 -52.44 64.16
CA ALA A 315 13.25 -52.86 62.92
C ALA A 315 12.27 -52.85 61.74
N ASP A 316 11.04 -53.32 61.91
CA ASP A 316 9.99 -53.37 60.90
C ASP A 316 9.47 -51.98 60.57
N THR A 317 9.38 -51.06 61.53
CA THR A 317 9.12 -49.64 61.24
C THR A 317 10.30 -48.98 60.52
N LEU A 318 11.56 -49.25 60.93
CA LEU A 318 12.74 -48.79 60.20
C LEU A 318 12.84 -49.39 58.79
N PHE A 319 12.48 -50.66 58.60
CA PHE A 319 12.47 -51.32 57.29
C PHE A 319 11.29 -50.84 56.43
N GLN A 320 10.10 -50.62 56.98
CA GLN A 320 9.01 -49.94 56.24
C GLN A 320 9.40 -48.51 55.85
N GLU A 321 10.10 -47.76 56.71
CA GLU A 321 10.61 -46.45 56.33
C GLU A 321 11.73 -46.54 55.29
N VAL A 322 12.66 -47.48 55.38
CA VAL A 322 13.77 -47.63 54.43
C VAL A 322 13.28 -48.18 53.08
N LEU A 323 12.36 -49.14 53.08
CA LEU A 323 11.68 -49.63 51.88
C LEU A 323 10.78 -48.54 51.29
N GLY A 324 10.00 -47.82 52.10
CA GLY A 324 9.20 -46.68 51.66
C GLY A 324 10.05 -45.54 51.10
N ARG A 325 11.22 -45.26 51.69
CA ARG A 325 12.22 -44.31 51.14
C ARG A 325 12.83 -44.83 49.84
N LYS A 326 13.13 -46.12 49.73
CA LYS A 326 13.62 -46.78 48.51
C LYS A 326 12.59 -46.74 47.40
N ASP A 327 11.35 -47.18 47.65
CA ASP A 327 10.27 -47.20 46.67
C ASP A 327 9.88 -45.78 46.24
N LYS A 328 9.94 -44.80 47.16
CA LYS A 328 9.80 -43.38 46.80
C LYS A 328 10.96 -42.88 45.94
N ALA A 329 12.20 -43.29 46.22
CA ALA A 329 13.37 -42.94 45.41
C ALA A 329 13.38 -43.62 44.03
N ASP A 330 12.97 -44.89 43.95
CA ASP A 330 12.92 -45.67 42.71
C ASP A 330 11.68 -45.34 41.87
N SER A 331 10.55 -44.99 42.50
CA SER A 331 9.41 -44.32 41.84
C SER A 331 9.82 -42.95 41.28
N THR A 332 10.58 -42.16 42.05
CA THR A 332 11.13 -40.87 41.58
C THR A 332 12.12 -41.08 40.41
N ARG A 333 12.97 -42.10 40.46
CA ARG A 333 13.85 -42.49 39.34
C ARG A 333 13.05 -42.96 38.12
N ASN A 334 11.99 -43.73 38.31
CA ASN A 334 11.15 -44.21 37.22
C ASN A 334 10.41 -43.05 36.55
N ALA A 335 9.81 -42.16 37.35
CA ALA A 335 9.21 -40.91 36.85
C ALA A 335 10.24 -40.03 36.12
N LEU A 336 11.45 -39.87 36.66
CA LEU A 336 12.54 -39.13 36.01
C LEU A 336 12.98 -39.80 34.69
N ASN A 337 13.08 -41.13 34.64
CA ASN A 337 13.43 -41.90 33.45
C ASN A 337 12.33 -41.78 32.38
N VAL A 338 11.05 -41.85 32.76
CA VAL A 338 9.91 -41.57 31.87
C VAL A 338 9.97 -40.13 31.34
N LEU A 339 10.23 -39.14 32.19
CA LEU A 339 10.38 -37.74 31.79
C LEU A 339 11.60 -37.48 30.89
N GLN A 340 12.69 -38.23 31.05
CA GLN A 340 13.89 -38.16 30.20
C GLN A 340 13.66 -38.87 28.85
N ARG A 341 13.13 -40.10 28.87
CA ARG A 341 12.88 -40.93 27.69
C ARG A 341 11.78 -40.37 26.78
N PHE A 342 10.76 -39.76 27.37
CA PHE A 342 9.67 -39.09 26.65
C PHE A 342 9.78 -37.55 26.72
N LYS A 343 10.99 -37.02 26.97
CA LYS A 343 11.27 -35.57 27.05
C LYS A 343 10.73 -34.79 25.85
N PHE A 344 10.78 -35.39 24.65
CA PHE A 344 10.19 -34.82 23.44
C PHE A 344 8.69 -34.53 23.63
N LEU A 345 7.88 -35.54 23.94
CA LEU A 345 6.42 -35.43 24.08
C LEU A 345 6.01 -34.42 25.17
N PHE A 346 6.70 -34.42 26.31
CA PHE A 346 6.38 -33.48 27.41
C PHE A 346 6.78 -32.02 27.13
N ASN A 347 7.80 -31.77 26.31
CA ASN A 347 8.18 -30.41 25.90
C ASN A 347 7.50 -29.97 24.59
N LEU A 348 6.82 -30.88 23.89
CA LEU A 348 6.21 -30.63 22.60
C LEU A 348 5.21 -29.46 22.59
N PRO A 349 4.26 -29.32 23.56
CA PRO A 349 3.36 -28.16 23.58
C PRO A 349 4.10 -26.82 23.65
N LEU A 350 5.14 -26.73 24.49
CA LEU A 350 5.94 -25.51 24.67
C LEU A 350 6.83 -25.20 23.45
N ASN A 351 7.34 -26.24 22.77
CA ASN A 351 8.09 -26.07 21.53
C ASN A 351 7.18 -25.66 20.37
N ILE A 352 5.98 -26.23 20.27
CA ILE A 352 4.94 -25.81 19.31
C ILE A 352 4.61 -24.33 19.54
N GLU A 353 4.26 -23.93 20.76
CA GLU A 353 3.92 -22.54 21.10
C GLU A 353 5.07 -21.57 20.78
N ARG A 354 6.31 -21.91 21.12
CA ARG A 354 7.50 -21.11 20.80
C ARG A 354 7.75 -21.01 19.29
N ASN A 355 7.57 -22.08 18.53
CA ASN A 355 7.81 -22.08 17.09
C ASN A 355 6.68 -21.36 16.32
N ILE A 356 5.44 -21.42 16.80
CA ILE A 356 4.31 -20.62 16.31
C ILE A 356 4.60 -19.11 16.51
N GLN A 357 5.14 -18.71 17.67
CA GLN A 357 5.54 -17.32 17.94
C GLN A 357 6.66 -16.82 17.02
N LYS A 358 7.54 -17.71 16.53
CA LYS A 358 8.57 -17.38 15.54
C LYS A 358 8.09 -17.38 14.09
N GLY A 359 7.02 -18.11 13.79
CA GLY A 359 6.57 -18.38 12.41
C GLY A 359 7.22 -19.62 11.76
N ASP A 360 7.95 -20.44 12.52
CA ASP A 360 8.65 -21.65 12.06
C ASP A 360 7.67 -22.83 11.87
N TYR A 361 6.63 -22.65 11.06
CA TYR A 361 5.52 -23.60 10.92
C TYR A 361 5.96 -24.96 10.35
N ASP A 362 6.98 -25.00 9.49
CA ASP A 362 7.56 -26.26 8.95
C ASP A 362 8.04 -27.19 10.09
N VAL A 363 8.65 -26.62 11.14
CA VAL A 363 9.17 -27.40 12.28
C VAL A 363 8.01 -27.95 13.12
N VAL A 364 6.96 -27.15 13.32
CA VAL A 364 5.74 -27.56 14.05
C VAL A 364 5.05 -28.74 13.36
N ILE A 365 4.96 -28.72 12.03
CA ILE A 365 4.36 -29.80 11.24
C ILE A 365 5.17 -31.10 11.41
N ASN A 366 6.49 -31.04 11.20
CA ASN A 366 7.37 -32.20 11.35
C ASN A 366 7.34 -32.80 12.76
N ASP A 367 7.38 -31.97 13.81
CA ASP A 367 7.30 -32.43 15.20
C ASP A 367 5.91 -33.01 15.53
N TYR A 368 4.83 -32.46 14.96
CA TYR A 368 3.47 -32.99 15.11
C TYR A 368 3.27 -34.33 14.39
N GLU A 369 3.72 -34.49 13.14
CA GLU A 369 3.65 -35.78 12.42
C GLU A 369 4.48 -36.86 13.11
N LYS A 370 5.67 -36.50 13.63
CA LYS A 370 6.51 -37.37 14.45
C LYS A 370 5.83 -37.77 15.76
N ALA A 371 5.09 -36.87 16.41
CA ALA A 371 4.31 -37.20 17.60
C ALA A 371 3.10 -38.09 17.27
N LYS A 372 2.38 -37.79 16.19
CA LYS A 372 1.21 -38.53 15.71
C LYS A 372 1.54 -39.96 15.30
N SER A 373 2.65 -40.16 14.60
CA SER A 373 3.16 -41.49 14.21
C SER A 373 3.69 -42.32 15.39
N LEU A 374 4.29 -41.70 16.40
CA LEU A 374 4.83 -42.40 17.58
C LEU A 374 3.81 -42.63 18.70
N PHE A 375 2.79 -41.75 18.85
CA PHE A 375 1.89 -41.74 20.01
C PHE A 375 0.39 -41.70 19.69
N GLY A 376 -0.02 -41.61 18.43
CA GLY A 376 -1.43 -41.45 18.04
C GLY A 376 -2.36 -42.60 18.42
N THR A 377 -1.82 -43.77 18.77
CA THR A 377 -2.58 -44.98 19.18
C THR A 377 -2.32 -45.40 20.63
N THR A 378 -1.68 -44.57 21.46
CA THR A 378 -1.25 -44.99 22.81
C THR A 378 -2.39 -45.08 23.83
N GLU A 379 -2.37 -46.13 24.67
CA GLU A 379 -3.39 -46.40 25.69
C GLU A 379 -3.15 -45.67 27.03
N VAL A 380 -1.92 -45.24 27.29
CA VAL A 380 -1.51 -44.58 28.53
C VAL A 380 -2.21 -43.23 28.71
N GLN A 381 -3.05 -43.11 29.74
CA GLN A 381 -3.88 -41.92 30.02
C GLN A 381 -3.08 -40.61 30.12
N VAL A 382 -1.87 -40.65 30.70
CA VAL A 382 -0.99 -39.46 30.83
C VAL A 382 -0.58 -38.93 29.46
N PHE A 383 -0.18 -39.82 28.55
CA PHE A 383 0.18 -39.43 27.18
C PHE A 383 -1.05 -38.97 26.39
N ARG A 384 -2.23 -39.56 26.60
CA ARG A 384 -3.48 -39.04 26.03
C ARG A 384 -3.80 -37.60 26.49
N LYS A 385 -3.57 -37.25 27.76
CA LYS A 385 -3.71 -35.86 28.24
C LYS A 385 -2.74 -34.90 27.55
N VAL A 386 -1.46 -35.26 27.45
CA VAL A 386 -0.46 -34.41 26.76
C VAL A 386 -0.77 -34.29 25.27
N TYR A 387 -1.17 -35.38 24.61
CA TYR A 387 -1.54 -35.37 23.20
C TYR A 387 -2.82 -34.55 22.94
N ALA A 388 -3.78 -34.53 23.87
CA ALA A 388 -4.96 -33.66 23.79
C ALA A 388 -4.60 -32.16 23.88
N GLU A 389 -3.65 -31.78 24.74
CA GLU A 389 -3.09 -30.41 24.76
C GLU A 389 -2.40 -30.09 23.42
N VAL A 390 -1.61 -31.03 22.87
CA VAL A 390 -0.97 -30.87 21.55
C VAL A 390 -2.01 -30.66 20.44
N GLU A 391 -3.05 -31.49 20.34
CA GLU A 391 -4.15 -31.28 19.37
C GLU A 391 -4.90 -29.97 19.61
N THR A 392 -5.02 -29.50 20.85
CA THR A 392 -5.64 -28.20 21.16
C THR A 392 -4.78 -27.04 20.65
N ARG A 393 -3.46 -27.10 20.81
CA ARG A 393 -2.53 -26.09 20.24
C ARG A 393 -2.43 -26.18 18.73
N ILE A 394 -2.47 -27.38 18.15
CA ILE A 394 -2.50 -27.56 16.69
C ILE A 394 -3.86 -27.15 16.11
N ALA A 395 -4.98 -27.28 16.83
CA ALA A 395 -6.27 -26.72 16.44
C ALA A 395 -6.25 -25.18 16.43
N ALA A 396 -5.65 -24.55 17.44
CA ALA A 396 -5.41 -23.10 17.44
C ALA A 396 -4.51 -22.67 16.26
N LEU A 397 -3.49 -23.45 15.92
CA LEU A 397 -2.64 -23.20 14.75
C LEU A 397 -3.39 -23.39 13.41
N ARG A 398 -4.23 -24.42 13.28
CA ARG A 398 -5.12 -24.63 12.11
C ARG A 398 -6.04 -23.41 11.92
N GLY A 399 -6.56 -22.83 13.01
CA GLY A 399 -7.29 -21.56 12.98
C GLY A 399 -6.43 -20.39 12.50
N LEU A 400 -5.32 -20.10 13.19
CA LEU A 400 -4.43 -18.97 12.87
C LEU A 400 -3.86 -19.01 11.44
N LEU A 401 -3.56 -20.20 10.91
CA LEU A 401 -3.12 -20.37 9.51
C LEU A 401 -4.26 -20.22 8.51
N LEU A 402 -5.50 -20.57 8.89
CA LEU A 402 -6.67 -20.30 8.05
C LEU A 402 -7.00 -18.80 8.03
N ASP A 403 -6.96 -18.13 9.17
CA ASP A 403 -7.16 -16.67 9.25
C ASP A 403 -6.13 -15.94 8.37
N LYS A 404 -4.84 -16.28 8.48
CA LYS A 404 -3.76 -15.76 7.61
C LYS A 404 -3.87 -16.12 6.12
N LEU A 405 -4.62 -17.17 5.77
CA LEU A 405 -4.92 -17.54 4.38
C LEU A 405 -6.14 -16.76 3.83
N LEU A 406 -7.02 -16.28 4.72
CA LEU A 406 -8.18 -15.45 4.39
C LEU A 406 -7.86 -13.95 4.42
N GLU A 407 -6.79 -13.54 5.12
CA GLU A 407 -6.20 -12.20 5.03
C GLU A 407 -5.79 -11.88 3.58
N THR A 408 -6.33 -10.77 3.07
CA THR A 408 -6.19 -10.33 1.68
C THR A 408 -5.95 -8.81 1.64
N PRO A 409 -4.96 -8.31 0.88
CA PRO A 409 -4.10 -9.00 -0.08
C PRO A 409 -3.00 -9.86 0.57
N SER A 410 -2.80 -11.06 0.02
CA SER A 410 -1.72 -12.01 0.32
C SER A 410 -1.06 -12.47 -0.99
N THR A 411 0.23 -12.82 -0.98
CA THR A 411 0.89 -13.24 -2.24
C THR A 411 0.49 -14.66 -2.63
N LEU A 412 0.51 -14.97 -3.93
CA LEU A 412 0.24 -16.32 -4.43
C LEU A 412 1.28 -17.35 -3.94
N HIS A 413 2.47 -16.92 -3.48
CA HIS A 413 3.44 -17.80 -2.84
C HIS A 413 3.05 -18.10 -1.39
N ASP A 414 2.63 -17.10 -0.62
CA ASP A 414 2.17 -17.28 0.77
C ASP A 414 0.87 -18.09 0.84
N GLN A 415 -0.07 -17.82 -0.07
CA GLN A 415 -1.29 -18.62 -0.23
C GLN A 415 -0.95 -20.10 -0.48
N LYS A 416 -0.02 -20.39 -1.40
CA LYS A 416 0.48 -21.76 -1.63
C LYS A 416 1.12 -22.38 -0.38
N ARG A 417 1.95 -21.61 0.33
CA ARG A 417 2.66 -22.03 1.54
C ARG A 417 1.69 -22.37 2.68
N TYR A 418 0.68 -21.53 2.94
CA TYR A 418 -0.33 -21.78 3.97
C TYR A 418 -1.31 -22.91 3.58
N ILE A 419 -1.69 -23.04 2.31
CA ILE A 419 -2.49 -24.17 1.82
C ILE A 419 -1.77 -25.49 2.06
N ARG A 420 -0.45 -25.55 1.79
CA ARG A 420 0.38 -26.72 2.10
C ARG A 420 0.36 -27.02 3.61
N TYR A 421 0.64 -26.03 4.46
CA TYR A 421 0.61 -26.24 5.92
C TYR A 421 -0.74 -26.69 6.47
N LEU A 422 -1.86 -26.17 5.98
CA LEU A 422 -3.19 -26.62 6.39
C LEU A 422 -3.51 -28.03 5.87
N SER A 423 -3.00 -28.41 4.70
CA SER A 423 -3.05 -29.79 4.19
C SER A 423 -2.26 -30.75 5.08
N ASP A 424 -1.02 -30.41 5.42
CA ASP A 424 -0.12 -31.27 6.19
C ASP A 424 -0.57 -31.40 7.65
N LEU A 425 -1.09 -30.31 8.24
CA LEU A 425 -1.77 -30.35 9.55
C LEU A 425 -3.13 -31.06 9.53
N HIS A 426 -3.57 -31.61 8.39
CA HIS A 426 -4.86 -32.29 8.22
C HIS A 426 -6.07 -31.43 8.66
N ALA A 427 -6.13 -30.18 8.22
CA ALA A 427 -7.23 -29.28 8.55
C ALA A 427 -8.59 -29.82 8.02
N PRO A 428 -9.71 -29.60 8.75
CA PRO A 428 -11.02 -30.08 8.34
C PRO A 428 -11.56 -29.28 7.13
N GLY A 429 -11.89 -29.98 6.05
CA GLY A 429 -12.47 -29.40 4.85
C GLY A 429 -11.49 -29.34 3.66
N ASP A 430 -11.42 -28.19 3.00
CA ASP A 430 -10.58 -27.95 1.82
C ASP A 430 -10.04 -26.51 1.85
N PRO A 431 -8.85 -26.27 2.42
CA PRO A 431 -8.29 -24.93 2.59
C PRO A 431 -8.04 -24.20 1.27
N ALA A 432 -7.67 -24.93 0.21
CA ALA A 432 -7.46 -24.35 -1.11
C ALA A 432 -8.76 -23.77 -1.68
N TRP A 433 -9.87 -24.50 -1.53
CA TRP A 433 -11.18 -23.98 -1.93
C TRP A 433 -11.65 -22.79 -1.08
N GLN A 434 -11.37 -22.79 0.23
CA GLN A 434 -11.69 -21.65 1.10
C GLN A 434 -10.92 -20.39 0.68
N CYS A 435 -9.63 -20.52 0.33
CA CYS A 435 -8.83 -19.44 -0.26
C CYS A 435 -9.41 -18.94 -1.58
N ILE A 436 -9.84 -19.84 -2.48
CA ILE A 436 -10.47 -19.48 -3.77
C ILE A 436 -11.77 -18.68 -3.54
N VAL A 437 -12.65 -19.14 -2.65
CA VAL A 437 -13.90 -18.44 -2.32
C VAL A 437 -13.63 -17.06 -1.70
N ALA A 438 -12.61 -16.95 -0.85
CA ALA A 438 -12.20 -15.67 -0.25
C ALA A 438 -11.63 -14.70 -1.29
N GLN A 439 -10.71 -15.16 -2.14
CA GLN A 439 -10.13 -14.37 -3.23
C GLN A 439 -11.21 -13.87 -4.20
N HIS A 440 -12.19 -14.71 -4.55
CA HIS A 440 -13.35 -14.32 -5.35
C HIS A 440 -14.14 -13.19 -4.69
N LYS A 441 -14.54 -13.35 -3.43
CA LYS A 441 -15.28 -12.34 -2.66
C LYS A 441 -14.49 -11.03 -2.52
N TRP A 442 -13.17 -11.11 -2.34
CA TRP A 442 -12.29 -9.96 -2.24
C TRP A 442 -12.18 -9.19 -3.56
N ILE A 443 -12.06 -9.88 -4.71
CA ILE A 443 -12.09 -9.26 -6.04
C ILE A 443 -13.41 -8.49 -6.25
N LEU A 444 -14.55 -9.12 -5.97
CA LEU A 444 -15.86 -8.44 -6.06
C LEU A 444 -15.97 -7.24 -5.12
N GLN A 445 -15.37 -7.30 -3.92
CA GLN A 445 -15.32 -6.19 -2.98
C GLN A 445 -14.41 -5.05 -3.48
N LEU A 446 -13.26 -5.34 -4.10
CA LEU A 446 -12.41 -4.31 -4.73
C LEU A 446 -13.18 -3.57 -5.83
N MET A 447 -13.88 -4.29 -6.70
CA MET A 447 -14.69 -3.70 -7.78
C MET A 447 -15.83 -2.84 -7.23
N GLN A 448 -16.46 -3.25 -6.12
CA GLN A 448 -17.44 -2.45 -5.40
C GLN A 448 -16.79 -1.21 -4.74
N ASN A 449 -15.58 -1.32 -4.18
CA ASN A 449 -14.84 -0.18 -3.62
C ASN A 449 -14.48 0.86 -4.70
N CYS A 450 -14.11 0.42 -5.92
CA CYS A 450 -13.88 1.31 -7.06
C CYS A 450 -15.12 2.15 -7.39
N ARG A 451 -16.30 1.52 -7.44
CA ARG A 451 -17.59 2.19 -7.57
C ARG A 451 -17.83 3.18 -6.42
N ASP A 452 -17.68 2.73 -5.18
CA ASP A 452 -18.03 3.54 -4.01
C ASP A 452 -17.10 4.75 -3.87
N ASN A 453 -15.88 4.68 -4.42
CA ASN A 453 -14.98 5.82 -4.55
C ASN A 453 -15.39 6.77 -5.69
N TYR A 454 -15.80 6.25 -6.85
CA TYR A 454 -16.33 7.07 -7.96
C TYR A 454 -17.60 7.85 -7.54
N VAL A 455 -18.57 7.18 -6.89
CA VAL A 455 -19.82 7.81 -6.43
C VAL A 455 -19.56 8.90 -5.36
N LYS A 456 -18.54 8.74 -4.51
CA LYS A 456 -18.08 9.81 -3.59
C LYS A 456 -17.42 10.96 -4.36
N GLY A 457 -16.63 10.66 -5.38
CA GLY A 457 -15.94 11.64 -6.24
C GLY A 457 -16.89 12.56 -7.00
N GLN A 458 -18.04 12.04 -7.46
CA GLN A 458 -19.08 12.86 -8.09
C GLN A 458 -19.77 13.79 -7.08
N ARG A 459 -20.20 13.25 -5.93
CA ARG A 459 -20.91 14.03 -4.88
C ARG A 459 -20.08 15.16 -4.28
N GLY A 460 -18.75 15.11 -4.40
CA GLY A 460 -17.87 16.23 -4.06
C GLY A 460 -17.95 17.40 -5.05
N LEU A 461 -18.19 17.13 -6.33
CA LEU A 461 -18.23 18.16 -7.39
C LEU A 461 -19.58 18.89 -7.45
N ASP A 462 -20.71 18.20 -7.21
CA ASP A 462 -22.04 18.85 -7.18
C ASP A 462 -22.17 19.94 -6.09
N LEU A 463 -21.26 19.98 -5.09
CA LEU A 463 -21.24 20.99 -4.03
C LEU A 463 -20.41 22.25 -4.34
N GLU A 464 -19.55 22.23 -5.36
CA GLU A 464 -18.78 23.41 -5.83
C GLU A 464 -19.31 23.99 -7.16
N GLY A 465 -20.22 23.29 -7.84
CA GLY A 465 -20.59 23.58 -9.23
C GLY A 465 -21.55 24.75 -9.48
N ASP A 466 -22.08 25.43 -8.47
CA ASP A 466 -23.21 26.38 -8.61
C ASP A 466 -22.79 27.83 -8.94
N LEU A 467 -21.74 27.98 -9.76
CA LEU A 467 -21.28 29.28 -10.29
C LEU A 467 -21.04 29.21 -11.81
N ARG A 468 -22.12 29.52 -12.56
CA ARG A 468 -22.18 29.88 -14.00
C ARG A 468 -21.09 29.31 -14.93
N PRO A 469 -21.45 28.43 -15.89
CA PRO A 469 -20.55 28.04 -16.98
C PRO A 469 -20.07 29.26 -17.80
N SER A 470 -18.78 29.60 -17.67
CA SER A 470 -18.13 30.61 -18.51
C SER A 470 -17.65 29.97 -19.82
N VAL A 471 -17.84 30.67 -20.94
CA VAL A 471 -17.73 30.12 -22.31
C VAL A 471 -16.27 29.85 -22.73
N VAL A 472 -15.28 30.33 -21.98
CA VAL A 472 -13.87 30.39 -22.39
C VAL A 472 -13.03 29.20 -21.89
N ALA A 473 -13.34 28.00 -22.39
CA ALA A 473 -12.61 26.76 -22.03
C ALA A 473 -12.44 25.73 -23.17
N ARG A 474 -12.52 26.14 -24.45
CA ARG A 474 -12.45 25.23 -25.61
C ARG A 474 -11.53 25.67 -26.78
N LEU A 475 -10.50 26.48 -26.52
CA LEU A 475 -9.50 26.90 -27.51
C LEU A 475 -8.06 26.62 -27.05
N SER A 476 -7.53 25.42 -27.30
CA SER A 476 -6.09 25.08 -27.22
C SER A 476 -5.79 23.65 -27.74
N GLN A 477 -5.98 23.38 -29.04
CA GLN A 477 -5.46 22.14 -29.66
C GLN A 477 -5.36 22.19 -31.20
N THR A 478 -4.37 22.92 -31.73
CA THR A 478 -3.92 22.82 -33.13
C THR A 478 -2.39 22.92 -33.22
N ALA A 479 -1.83 22.39 -34.31
CA ALA A 479 -0.41 22.46 -34.70
C ALA A 479 0.66 21.95 -33.71
N SER A 480 1.08 20.68 -33.87
CA SER A 480 2.37 20.20 -33.38
C SER A 480 3.44 20.33 -34.47
N LEU A 481 4.30 21.34 -34.38
CA LEU A 481 5.46 21.52 -35.26
C LEU A 481 6.77 21.24 -34.51
N LYS A 482 7.60 20.35 -35.05
CA LYS A 482 8.87 19.96 -34.43
C LYS A 482 9.93 21.06 -34.55
N ARG A 483 10.38 21.60 -33.41
CA ARG A 483 11.75 22.09 -33.20
C ARG A 483 12.10 21.91 -31.72
N GLY A 484 13.35 21.54 -31.40
CA GLY A 484 13.69 20.99 -30.08
C GLY A 484 14.77 21.73 -29.29
N SER A 485 15.10 21.15 -28.15
CA SER A 485 16.23 21.48 -27.25
C SER A 485 16.18 22.81 -26.48
N SER A 486 15.74 22.73 -25.22
CA SER A 486 16.66 23.03 -24.10
C SER A 486 16.19 22.33 -22.81
N PHE A 487 17.09 22.15 -21.84
CA PHE A 487 16.80 21.64 -20.51
C PHE A 487 16.22 22.74 -19.60
N GLN A 488 15.09 22.46 -18.96
CA GLN A 488 14.77 22.96 -17.61
C GLN A 488 13.64 22.12 -17.02
N SER A 489 13.75 21.76 -15.74
CA SER A 489 12.82 20.88 -15.02
C SER A 489 12.05 21.65 -13.93
N PRO A 490 10.75 21.93 -14.11
CA PRO A 490 9.87 22.40 -13.03
C PRO A 490 9.40 21.20 -12.19
N ALA A 491 9.29 21.40 -10.88
CA ALA A 491 8.72 20.38 -9.99
C ALA A 491 7.19 20.48 -9.91
N ASP A 492 6.55 19.31 -9.80
CA ASP A 492 5.20 19.03 -9.30
C ASP A 492 4.09 20.09 -9.48
N THR A 493 3.33 19.97 -10.58
CA THR A 493 2.00 20.58 -10.72
C THR A 493 0.98 19.55 -11.23
N SER A 494 0.77 18.47 -10.48
CA SER A 494 -0.07 17.32 -10.87
C SER A 494 -1.55 17.64 -11.23
N TRP A 495 -2.07 18.81 -10.82
CA TRP A 495 -3.50 19.12 -10.80
C TRP A 495 -4.15 19.60 -12.12
N ARG A 496 -3.50 19.47 -13.28
CA ARG A 496 -4.07 19.93 -14.58
C ARG A 496 -4.29 18.85 -15.66
N PHE A 497 -4.01 17.58 -15.38
CA PHE A 497 -4.23 16.48 -16.33
C PHE A 497 -4.85 15.24 -15.66
N LYS A 498 -6.10 15.37 -15.20
CA LYS A 498 -6.98 14.21 -14.97
C LYS A 498 -8.11 14.27 -15.99
N GLY A 499 -8.32 13.16 -16.72
CA GLY A 499 -9.45 13.00 -17.62
C GLY A 499 -10.79 12.90 -16.88
N PRO A 500 -11.91 12.74 -17.60
CA PRO A 500 -13.23 12.60 -17.00
C PRO A 500 -13.27 11.47 -15.96
N GLN A 501 -13.99 11.69 -14.85
CA GLN A 501 -14.03 10.71 -13.75
C GLN A 501 -14.52 9.33 -14.21
N GLN A 502 -15.39 9.25 -15.23
CA GLN A 502 -15.86 8.00 -15.82
C GLN A 502 -14.73 7.19 -16.48
N VAL A 503 -13.81 7.85 -17.19
CA VAL A 503 -12.68 7.18 -17.86
C VAL A 503 -11.76 6.59 -16.80
N SER A 504 -11.38 7.40 -15.80
CA SER A 504 -10.54 6.95 -14.69
C SER A 504 -11.21 5.86 -13.86
N PHE A 505 -12.54 5.90 -13.68
CA PHE A 505 -13.27 4.80 -13.04
C PHE A 505 -13.15 3.48 -13.80
N VAL A 506 -13.31 3.49 -15.13
CA VAL A 506 -13.15 2.28 -15.95
C VAL A 506 -11.70 1.79 -15.93
N GLU A 507 -10.71 2.67 -16.05
CA GLU A 507 -9.28 2.32 -15.95
C GLU A 507 -8.95 1.62 -14.61
N ASN A 508 -9.31 2.24 -13.48
CA ASN A 508 -9.12 1.64 -12.16
C ASN A 508 -9.87 0.29 -12.01
N LEU A 509 -11.05 0.15 -12.61
CA LEU A 509 -11.84 -1.08 -12.54
C LEU A 509 -11.24 -2.19 -13.41
N THR A 510 -10.74 -1.87 -14.60
CA THR A 510 -9.99 -2.83 -15.44
C THR A 510 -8.68 -3.23 -14.80
N ASP A 511 -7.94 -2.30 -14.18
CA ASP A 511 -6.67 -2.60 -13.50
C ASP A 511 -6.86 -3.53 -12.29
N VAL A 512 -7.97 -3.42 -11.55
CA VAL A 512 -8.33 -4.39 -10.50
C VAL A 512 -8.53 -5.80 -11.11
N VAL A 513 -9.21 -5.92 -12.25
CA VAL A 513 -9.42 -7.24 -12.88
C VAL A 513 -8.11 -7.78 -13.49
N ILE A 514 -7.36 -6.96 -14.23
CA ILE A 514 -6.08 -7.34 -14.86
C ILE A 514 -5.02 -7.71 -13.80
N SER A 515 -4.99 -7.04 -12.64
CA SER A 515 -4.01 -7.35 -11.59
C SER A 515 -4.37 -8.61 -10.77
N GLN A 516 -5.66 -8.88 -10.53
CA GLN A 516 -6.08 -9.96 -9.62
C GLN A 516 -6.51 -11.24 -10.34
N LEU A 517 -7.18 -11.17 -11.50
CA LEU A 517 -7.69 -12.36 -12.19
C LEU A 517 -6.59 -13.32 -12.69
N PRO A 518 -5.40 -12.87 -13.18
CA PRO A 518 -4.31 -13.78 -13.51
C PRO A 518 -3.83 -14.61 -12.33
N ASN A 519 -3.81 -14.03 -11.12
CA ASN A 519 -3.39 -14.72 -9.91
C ASN A 519 -4.48 -15.71 -9.44
N PHE A 520 -5.75 -15.30 -9.50
CA PHE A 520 -6.89 -16.17 -9.23
C PHE A 520 -6.96 -17.38 -10.17
N TRP A 521 -6.73 -17.18 -11.48
CA TRP A 521 -6.65 -18.24 -12.47
C TRP A 521 -5.45 -19.17 -12.24
N LYS A 522 -4.24 -18.62 -11.96
CA LYS A 522 -3.05 -19.43 -11.62
C LYS A 522 -3.23 -20.25 -10.34
N LEU A 523 -3.97 -19.74 -9.36
CA LEU A 523 -4.35 -20.47 -8.13
C LEU A 523 -5.27 -21.66 -8.47
N TRP A 524 -6.30 -21.43 -9.30
CA TRP A 524 -7.20 -22.48 -9.79
C TRP A 524 -6.48 -23.58 -10.59
N ILE A 525 -5.65 -23.21 -11.57
CA ILE A 525 -4.86 -24.17 -12.37
C ILE A 525 -3.92 -24.97 -11.46
N SER A 526 -3.34 -24.35 -10.42
CA SER A 526 -2.53 -25.07 -9.42
C SER A 526 -3.36 -26.05 -8.59
N TYR A 527 -4.61 -25.72 -8.24
CA TYR A 527 -5.54 -26.60 -7.51
C TYR A 527 -5.99 -27.79 -8.36
N VAL A 528 -6.36 -27.56 -9.63
CA VAL A 528 -6.77 -28.62 -10.59
C VAL A 528 -5.62 -29.58 -10.87
N ASN A 529 -4.40 -29.08 -11.05
CA ASN A 529 -3.22 -29.91 -11.28
C ASN A 529 -2.71 -30.61 -10.00
N GLY A 530 -3.14 -30.15 -8.82
CA GLY A 530 -2.70 -30.66 -7.52
C GLY A 530 -1.35 -30.10 -7.04
N SER A 531 -0.74 -29.15 -7.75
CA SER A 531 0.55 -28.55 -7.41
C SER A 531 0.52 -27.58 -6.22
N LEU A 532 -0.67 -27.35 -5.63
CA LEU A 532 -0.79 -26.76 -4.29
C LEU A 532 -0.35 -27.72 -3.16
N PHE A 533 -0.26 -29.02 -3.44
CA PHE A 533 -0.05 -30.07 -2.44
C PHE A 533 1.25 -30.89 -2.65
N SER A 534 1.98 -30.65 -3.74
CA SER A 534 3.30 -31.23 -4.00
C SER A 534 4.02 -30.42 -5.10
N GLU A 535 5.27 -30.05 -4.87
CA GLU A 535 6.14 -29.41 -5.89
C GLU A 535 6.79 -30.46 -6.82
N THR A 536 6.92 -31.71 -6.37
CA THR A 536 7.53 -32.83 -7.12
C THR A 536 6.53 -33.65 -7.94
N GLY A 537 5.22 -33.44 -7.76
CA GLY A 537 4.16 -34.15 -8.50
C GLY A 537 3.95 -35.62 -8.07
N GLU A 538 4.46 -35.99 -6.90
CA GLU A 538 4.39 -37.35 -6.37
C GLU A 538 2.95 -37.83 -6.12
N LYS A 539 2.71 -39.13 -6.31
CA LYS A 539 1.38 -39.76 -6.23
C LYS A 539 0.92 -40.02 -4.79
N SER A 540 0.87 -38.95 -3.97
CA SER A 540 0.18 -39.00 -2.68
C SER A 540 -1.33 -39.16 -2.87
N GLY A 541 -1.96 -39.98 -2.03
CA GLY A 541 -3.43 -40.13 -2.01
C GLY A 541 -4.17 -38.81 -1.71
N GLN A 542 -3.48 -37.86 -1.06
CA GLN A 542 -3.99 -36.51 -0.77
C GLN A 542 -4.11 -35.68 -2.06
N VAL A 543 -3.13 -35.79 -2.97
CA VAL A 543 -3.13 -35.15 -4.30
C VAL A 543 -4.28 -35.70 -5.15
N GLU A 544 -4.49 -37.02 -5.19
CA GLU A 544 -5.62 -37.61 -5.94
C GLU A 544 -7.00 -37.28 -5.33
N LYS A 545 -7.10 -37.10 -4.01
CA LYS A 545 -8.32 -36.60 -3.36
C LYS A 545 -8.62 -35.15 -3.77
N SER A 546 -7.61 -34.27 -3.73
CA SER A 546 -7.78 -32.87 -4.16
C SER A 546 -8.15 -32.73 -5.64
N LYS A 547 -7.56 -33.53 -6.54
CA LYS A 547 -7.94 -33.57 -7.97
C LYS A 547 -9.39 -34.00 -8.19
N LYS A 548 -9.93 -34.91 -7.37
CA LYS A 548 -11.36 -35.28 -7.40
C LYS A 548 -12.25 -34.13 -6.92
N ASN A 549 -11.90 -33.47 -5.81
CA ASN A 549 -12.61 -32.27 -5.33
C ASN A 549 -12.62 -31.16 -6.40
N ALA A 550 -11.49 -30.91 -7.06
CA ALA A 550 -11.34 -29.88 -8.09
C ALA A 550 -12.25 -30.13 -9.30
N ARG A 551 -12.28 -31.37 -9.82
CA ARG A 551 -13.20 -31.76 -10.90
C ARG A 551 -14.66 -31.54 -10.53
N GLN A 552 -15.06 -31.88 -9.29
CA GLN A 552 -16.44 -31.71 -8.85
C GLN A 552 -16.85 -30.23 -8.69
N ARG A 553 -15.89 -29.33 -8.44
CA ARG A 553 -16.09 -27.88 -8.29
C ARG A 553 -15.80 -27.05 -9.54
N GLN A 554 -15.47 -27.69 -10.67
CA GLN A 554 -15.14 -26.98 -11.92
C GLN A 554 -16.28 -26.07 -12.40
N ASN A 555 -17.54 -26.49 -12.22
CA ASN A 555 -18.71 -25.68 -12.56
C ASN A 555 -18.94 -24.51 -11.58
N ASP A 556 -18.53 -24.65 -10.31
CA ASP A 556 -18.63 -23.59 -9.31
C ASP A 556 -17.55 -22.52 -9.52
N PHE A 557 -16.33 -22.94 -9.87
CA PHE A 557 -15.28 -22.00 -10.28
C PHE A 557 -15.62 -21.30 -11.60
N LYS A 558 -16.25 -21.99 -12.56
CA LYS A 558 -16.76 -21.34 -13.78
C LYS A 558 -17.68 -20.15 -13.43
N LYS A 559 -18.66 -20.37 -12.55
CA LYS A 559 -19.58 -19.32 -12.07
C LYS A 559 -18.88 -18.16 -11.37
N MET A 560 -17.76 -18.40 -10.67
CA MET A 560 -16.96 -17.31 -10.07
C MET A 560 -16.31 -16.42 -11.13
N ILE A 561 -15.84 -17.00 -12.24
CA ILE A 561 -15.33 -16.21 -13.38
C ILE A 561 -16.49 -15.48 -14.08
N GLU A 562 -17.62 -16.16 -14.31
CA GLU A 562 -18.85 -15.55 -14.86
C GLU A 562 -19.32 -14.36 -14.00
N GLU A 563 -19.34 -14.49 -12.67
CA GLU A 563 -19.74 -13.43 -11.76
C GLU A 563 -18.77 -12.23 -11.82
N VAL A 564 -17.46 -12.46 -11.87
CA VAL A 564 -16.47 -11.36 -11.99
C VAL A 564 -16.53 -10.67 -13.36
N THR A 565 -16.63 -11.40 -14.48
CA THR A 565 -16.73 -10.76 -15.81
C THR A 565 -18.06 -10.03 -15.99
N HIS A 566 -19.18 -10.59 -15.51
CA HIS A 566 -20.45 -9.86 -15.45
C HIS A 566 -20.40 -8.66 -14.49
N ARG A 567 -19.73 -8.73 -13.35
CA ARG A 567 -19.58 -7.58 -12.42
C ARG A 567 -18.83 -6.44 -13.09
N LEU A 568 -17.73 -6.74 -13.78
CA LEU A 568 -16.95 -5.77 -14.56
C LEU A 568 -17.86 -5.08 -15.59
N VAL A 569 -18.49 -5.89 -16.45
CA VAL A 569 -19.27 -5.38 -17.57
C VAL A 569 -20.51 -4.58 -17.11
N LYS A 570 -21.21 -5.01 -16.06
CA LYS A 570 -22.37 -4.27 -15.54
C LYS A 570 -21.98 -2.94 -14.89
N LEU A 571 -20.84 -2.88 -14.20
CA LEU A 571 -20.30 -1.63 -13.65
C LEU A 571 -19.86 -0.64 -14.76
N VAL A 572 -19.24 -1.13 -15.84
CA VAL A 572 -18.90 -0.27 -17.00
C VAL A 572 -20.17 0.19 -17.71
N ARG A 573 -21.14 -0.71 -17.97
CA ARG A 573 -22.44 -0.34 -18.56
C ARG A 573 -23.19 0.69 -17.70
N GLY A 574 -23.21 0.57 -16.38
CA GLY A 574 -23.89 1.53 -15.51
C GLY A 574 -23.23 2.90 -15.38
N ALA A 575 -21.96 3.05 -15.80
CA ALA A 575 -21.25 4.33 -15.84
C ALA A 575 -21.22 4.99 -17.23
N LEU A 576 -21.34 4.21 -18.32
CA LEU A 576 -21.17 4.68 -19.71
C LEU A 576 -22.36 4.41 -20.63
N LEU A 577 -23.13 3.36 -20.35
CA LEU A 577 -24.27 2.90 -21.16
C LEU A 577 -25.52 2.63 -20.29
N PRO A 578 -25.98 3.55 -19.39
CA PRO A 578 -27.13 3.31 -18.50
C PRO A 578 -28.36 2.65 -19.16
N PRO A 579 -28.84 3.04 -20.36
CA PRO A 579 -30.03 2.42 -20.98
C PRO A 579 -29.83 0.97 -21.48
N THR A 580 -28.64 0.39 -21.35
CA THR A 580 -28.40 -1.04 -21.65
C THR A 580 -28.66 -1.96 -20.45
N LEU A 581 -28.92 -1.41 -19.25
CA LEU A 581 -29.23 -2.17 -18.04
C LEU A 581 -30.74 -2.25 -17.80
N SER A 582 -31.23 -3.37 -17.27
CA SER A 582 -32.60 -3.44 -16.74
C SER A 582 -32.75 -2.55 -15.50
N GLU A 583 -33.98 -2.13 -15.15
CA GLU A 583 -34.20 -1.19 -14.03
C GLU A 583 -33.65 -1.70 -12.68
N LEU A 584 -33.75 -3.02 -12.44
CA LEU A 584 -33.18 -3.67 -11.26
C LEU A 584 -31.64 -3.59 -11.24
N GLU A 585 -31.01 -3.75 -12.41
CA GLU A 585 -29.56 -3.65 -12.57
C GLU A 585 -29.09 -2.20 -12.51
N LEU A 586 -29.83 -1.26 -13.07
CA LEU A 586 -29.54 0.18 -12.98
C LEU A 586 -29.42 0.60 -11.51
N ARG A 587 -30.38 0.22 -10.66
CA ARG A 587 -30.35 0.49 -9.20
C ARG A 587 -29.13 -0.15 -8.48
N LEU A 588 -28.57 -1.23 -9.02
CA LEU A 588 -27.46 -1.98 -8.42
C LEU A 588 -26.08 -1.63 -8.99
N TYR A 589 -26.01 -1.17 -10.24
CA TYR A 589 -24.78 -1.06 -11.05
C TYR A 589 -24.62 0.28 -11.78
N GLY A 590 -25.61 1.17 -11.74
CA GLY A 590 -25.58 2.51 -12.34
C GLY A 590 -26.48 3.49 -11.60
N GLY A 591 -27.01 4.49 -12.31
CA GLY A 591 -27.79 5.58 -11.70
C GLY A 591 -26.92 6.59 -10.93
N TRP A 592 -25.65 6.73 -11.33
CA TRP A 592 -24.70 7.74 -10.83
C TRP A 592 -24.32 8.66 -11.99
N GLU A 593 -25.34 9.22 -12.65
CA GLU A 593 -25.18 9.95 -13.91
C GLU A 593 -24.44 11.27 -13.69
N SER A 594 -23.33 11.46 -14.42
CA SER A 594 -22.74 12.79 -14.53
C SER A 594 -23.52 13.58 -15.58
N LYS A 595 -23.89 14.83 -15.27
CA LYS A 595 -24.57 15.75 -16.20
C LYS A 595 -23.73 16.08 -17.44
N THR A 596 -22.43 15.72 -17.44
CA THR A 596 -21.51 15.86 -18.56
C THR A 596 -21.41 14.55 -19.35
N GLU A 597 -21.98 14.53 -20.55
CA GLU A 597 -21.72 13.47 -21.53
C GLU A 597 -20.23 13.41 -21.91
N LEU A 598 -19.75 12.23 -22.26
CA LEU A 598 -18.37 12.01 -22.70
C LEU A 598 -18.25 12.23 -24.21
N SER A 599 -17.24 12.98 -24.65
CA SER A 599 -16.95 13.06 -26.08
C SER A 599 -16.42 11.73 -26.63
N GLY A 600 -16.64 11.46 -27.92
CA GLY A 600 -16.20 10.24 -28.59
C GLY A 600 -14.72 9.91 -28.41
N GLN A 601 -13.85 10.93 -28.30
CA GLN A 601 -12.42 10.75 -28.04
C GLN A 601 -12.15 10.00 -26.72
N TRP A 602 -12.88 10.31 -25.65
CA TRP A 602 -12.77 9.62 -24.37
C TRP A 602 -13.38 8.21 -24.43
N LEU A 603 -14.41 8.00 -25.25
CA LEU A 603 -14.96 6.66 -25.51
C LEU A 603 -13.96 5.80 -26.29
N THR A 604 -13.20 6.35 -27.25
CA THR A 604 -12.11 5.62 -27.94
C THR A 604 -11.03 5.18 -26.94
N GLN A 605 -10.62 6.03 -26.00
CA GLN A 605 -9.70 5.63 -24.91
C GLN A 605 -10.28 4.50 -24.05
N VAL A 606 -11.55 4.56 -23.67
CA VAL A 606 -12.21 3.45 -22.94
C VAL A 606 -12.23 2.16 -23.76
N ILE A 607 -12.57 2.22 -25.06
CA ILE A 607 -12.56 1.08 -25.97
C ILE A 607 -11.15 0.45 -26.04
N HIS A 608 -10.11 1.29 -26.09
CA HIS A 608 -8.71 0.83 -26.03
C HIS A 608 -8.41 0.10 -24.71
N THR A 609 -8.72 0.70 -23.56
CA THR A 609 -8.50 0.11 -22.23
C THR A 609 -9.24 -1.22 -22.06
N VAL A 610 -10.51 -1.30 -22.46
CA VAL A 610 -11.30 -2.54 -22.37
C VAL A 610 -10.78 -3.60 -23.36
N ARG A 611 -10.31 -3.23 -24.56
CA ARG A 611 -9.63 -4.15 -25.49
C ARG A 611 -8.36 -4.74 -24.89
N VAL A 612 -7.50 -3.91 -24.30
CA VAL A 612 -6.27 -4.37 -23.62
C VAL A 612 -6.63 -5.30 -22.45
N SER A 613 -7.70 -5.01 -21.70
CA SER A 613 -8.18 -5.92 -20.64
C SER A 613 -8.62 -7.27 -21.20
N HIS A 614 -9.38 -7.31 -22.30
CA HIS A 614 -9.83 -8.53 -22.95
C HIS A 614 -8.66 -9.35 -23.50
N GLU A 615 -7.70 -8.70 -24.17
CA GLU A 615 -6.48 -9.34 -24.69
C GLU A 615 -5.63 -9.96 -23.56
N ALA A 616 -5.47 -9.26 -22.44
CA ALA A 616 -4.76 -9.75 -21.27
C ALA A 616 -5.47 -10.96 -20.59
N LEU A 617 -6.80 -11.03 -20.64
CA LEU A 617 -7.55 -12.18 -20.12
C LEU A 617 -7.59 -13.37 -21.10
N ALA A 618 -7.68 -13.12 -22.40
CA ALA A 618 -7.61 -14.17 -23.43
C ALA A 618 -6.23 -14.86 -23.42
N ALA A 619 -5.16 -14.11 -23.18
CA ALA A 619 -3.80 -14.62 -23.03
C ALA A 619 -3.58 -15.55 -21.82
N LEU A 620 -4.58 -15.74 -20.95
CA LEU A 620 -4.56 -16.69 -19.84
C LEU A 620 -5.15 -18.07 -20.19
N GLU A 621 -5.61 -18.27 -21.43
CA GLU A 621 -6.37 -19.46 -21.85
C GLU A 621 -7.71 -19.64 -21.09
N ILE A 622 -8.32 -18.53 -20.65
CA ILE A 622 -9.68 -18.52 -20.10
C ILE A 622 -10.67 -18.86 -21.24
N PRO A 623 -11.62 -19.79 -21.05
CA PRO A 623 -12.62 -20.14 -22.06
C PRO A 623 -13.37 -18.93 -22.65
N ASN A 624 -13.44 -18.86 -23.99
CA ASN A 624 -14.00 -17.70 -24.71
C ASN A 624 -15.47 -17.40 -24.34
N ASP A 625 -16.26 -18.40 -23.95
CA ASP A 625 -17.65 -18.21 -23.50
C ASP A 625 -17.75 -17.37 -22.21
N LEU A 626 -16.68 -17.30 -21.41
CA LEU A 626 -16.56 -16.44 -20.23
C LEU A 626 -16.16 -14.99 -20.54
N LEU A 627 -15.52 -14.79 -21.70
CA LEU A 627 -15.00 -13.51 -22.17
C LEU A 627 -15.95 -12.82 -23.17
N GLN A 628 -16.88 -13.56 -23.79
CA GLN A 628 -17.88 -13.06 -24.73
C GLN A 628 -18.61 -11.82 -24.20
N VAL A 629 -18.98 -11.81 -22.92
CA VAL A 629 -19.66 -10.68 -22.25
C VAL A 629 -18.87 -9.35 -22.36
N ILE A 630 -17.54 -9.42 -22.44
CA ILE A 630 -16.64 -8.27 -22.62
C ILE A 630 -16.56 -7.87 -24.10
N GLN A 631 -16.64 -8.82 -25.03
CA GLN A 631 -16.74 -8.54 -26.47
C GLN A 631 -18.08 -7.88 -26.82
N ASP A 632 -19.18 -8.33 -26.20
CA ASP A 632 -20.50 -7.72 -26.33
C ASP A 632 -20.50 -6.28 -25.80
N LEU A 633 -19.80 -6.02 -24.68
CA LEU A 633 -19.57 -4.67 -24.17
C LEU A 633 -18.74 -3.81 -25.14
N LEU A 634 -17.67 -4.37 -25.73
CA LEU A 634 -16.87 -3.66 -26.72
C LEU A 634 -17.68 -3.29 -27.96
N LEU A 635 -18.59 -4.17 -28.40
CA LEU A 635 -19.52 -3.89 -29.48
C LEU A 635 -20.46 -2.72 -29.10
N ASP A 636 -21.13 -2.78 -27.95
CA ASP A 636 -22.00 -1.69 -27.48
C ASP A 636 -21.26 -0.35 -27.36
N LEU A 637 -20.05 -0.36 -26.79
CA LEU A 637 -19.22 0.85 -26.61
C LEU A 637 -18.81 1.45 -27.96
N ARG A 638 -18.39 0.62 -28.93
CA ARG A 638 -18.04 1.10 -30.28
C ARG A 638 -19.26 1.63 -31.03
N VAL A 639 -20.43 0.98 -30.91
CA VAL A 639 -21.71 1.46 -31.47
C VAL A 639 -22.11 2.81 -30.84
N HIS A 640 -22.03 2.94 -29.52
CA HIS A 640 -22.33 4.20 -28.84
C HIS A 640 -21.35 5.31 -29.22
N CYS A 641 -20.05 5.01 -29.29
CA CYS A 641 -19.02 5.95 -29.74
C CYS A 641 -19.28 6.48 -31.16
N LEU A 642 -19.68 5.60 -32.09
CA LEU A 642 -20.08 5.99 -33.46
C LEU A 642 -21.25 6.99 -33.44
N LEU A 643 -22.36 6.61 -32.80
CA LEU A 643 -23.59 7.42 -32.79
C LEU A 643 -23.38 8.76 -32.07
N LEU A 644 -22.74 8.77 -30.90
CA LEU A 644 -22.48 9.98 -30.12
C LEU A 644 -21.53 10.94 -30.86
N THR A 645 -20.50 10.43 -31.54
CA THR A 645 -19.59 11.29 -32.30
C THR A 645 -20.29 11.94 -33.49
N LEU A 646 -21.17 11.21 -34.18
CA LEU A 646 -22.01 11.78 -35.25
C LEU A 646 -22.99 12.84 -34.70
N GLN A 647 -23.63 12.59 -33.56
CA GLN A 647 -24.51 13.57 -32.89
C GLN A 647 -23.77 14.84 -32.46
N GLN A 648 -22.59 14.70 -31.83
CA GLN A 648 -21.73 15.82 -31.47
C GLN A 648 -21.29 16.61 -32.72
N THR A 649 -20.99 15.92 -33.83
CA THR A 649 -20.62 16.56 -35.09
C THR A 649 -21.77 17.38 -35.69
N ALA A 650 -23.03 16.94 -35.55
CA ALA A 650 -24.18 17.75 -35.98
C ALA A 650 -24.26 19.09 -35.23
N GLU A 651 -24.05 19.09 -33.90
CA GLU A 651 -24.05 20.32 -33.10
C GLU A 651 -22.79 21.18 -33.30
N ASP A 652 -21.66 20.60 -33.73
CA ASP A 652 -20.46 21.36 -34.09
C ASP A 652 -20.56 21.97 -35.50
N VAL A 653 -21.18 21.27 -36.45
CA VAL A 653 -21.54 21.77 -37.80
C VAL A 653 -22.54 22.92 -37.72
N LYS A 654 -23.53 22.82 -36.83
CA LYS A 654 -24.50 23.89 -36.53
C LYS A 654 -23.84 25.20 -36.07
N ARG A 655 -22.67 25.13 -35.42
CA ARG A 655 -21.85 26.29 -35.01
C ARG A 655 -20.83 26.73 -36.05
N LEU A 656 -20.90 26.24 -37.30
CA LEU A 656 -20.15 26.81 -38.43
C LEU A 656 -20.82 28.09 -38.94
N ALA A 657 -22.15 28.19 -38.90
CA ALA A 657 -22.90 29.40 -39.26
C ALA A 657 -22.54 30.64 -38.41
N GLU A 658 -22.04 30.43 -37.19
CA GLU A 658 -21.58 31.49 -36.28
C GLU A 658 -20.16 32.00 -36.60
N LYS A 659 -19.48 31.38 -37.58
CA LYS A 659 -18.08 31.64 -37.96
C LYS A 659 -17.94 32.08 -39.42
N GLU A 660 -19.04 32.41 -40.07
CA GLU A 660 -19.04 32.82 -41.46
C GLU A 660 -18.29 34.14 -41.64
N ASP A 661 -17.22 34.11 -42.42
CA ASP A 661 -16.42 35.30 -42.74
C ASP A 661 -16.93 36.02 -44.00
N TRP A 662 -17.82 35.40 -44.78
CA TRP A 662 -18.38 35.91 -46.03
C TRP A 662 -17.32 36.31 -47.08
N VAL A 663 -16.08 35.83 -46.92
CA VAL A 663 -14.98 36.12 -47.84
C VAL A 663 -15.09 35.19 -49.05
N VAL A 664 -15.36 35.79 -50.20
CA VAL A 664 -15.53 35.08 -51.48
C VAL A 664 -14.18 34.92 -52.17
N ASP A 665 -13.91 33.73 -52.72
CA ASP A 665 -12.68 33.41 -53.43
C ASP A 665 -12.74 33.71 -54.95
N ASN A 666 -11.76 33.22 -55.72
CA ASN A 666 -11.69 33.44 -57.18
C ASN A 666 -12.73 32.64 -57.99
N GLU A 667 -13.34 31.61 -57.40
CA GLU A 667 -14.35 30.73 -58.02
C GLU A 667 -15.78 31.17 -57.64
N GLY A 668 -15.91 32.05 -56.64
CA GLY A 668 -17.18 32.58 -56.16
C GLY A 668 -17.70 31.88 -54.91
N VAL A 669 -16.82 31.23 -54.13
CA VAL A 669 -17.16 30.35 -53.02
C VAL A 669 -16.58 30.89 -51.71
N THR A 670 -17.27 30.65 -50.59
CA THR A 670 -16.83 31.04 -49.23
C THR A 670 -15.89 30.01 -48.60
N SER A 671 -15.34 30.31 -47.42
CA SER A 671 -14.60 29.33 -46.63
C SER A 671 -15.49 28.17 -46.09
N LEU A 672 -16.82 28.35 -46.05
CA LEU A 672 -17.76 27.48 -45.34
C LEU A 672 -17.85 26.03 -45.84
N PRO A 673 -17.94 25.73 -47.16
CA PRO A 673 -17.97 24.35 -47.65
C PRO A 673 -16.69 23.58 -47.27
N ALA A 674 -15.54 24.25 -47.30
CA ALA A 674 -14.26 23.67 -46.91
C ALA A 674 -14.15 23.45 -45.39
N GLN A 675 -14.66 24.39 -44.57
CA GLN A 675 -14.77 24.20 -43.11
C GLN A 675 -15.68 23.02 -42.76
N PHE A 676 -16.79 22.85 -43.48
CA PHE A 676 -17.69 21.71 -43.34
C PHE A 676 -17.03 20.38 -43.74
N GLU A 677 -16.37 20.34 -44.90
CA GLU A 677 -15.62 19.15 -45.35
C GLU A 677 -14.55 18.75 -44.33
N GLN A 678 -13.76 19.71 -43.85
CA GLN A 678 -12.75 19.49 -42.82
C GLN A 678 -13.36 18.96 -41.50
N CYS A 679 -14.50 19.49 -41.07
CA CYS A 679 -15.20 19.02 -39.87
C CYS A 679 -15.61 17.53 -40.00
N MET A 680 -16.19 17.16 -41.13
CA MET A 680 -16.60 15.79 -41.43
C MET A 680 -15.41 14.83 -41.57
N VAL A 681 -14.32 15.26 -42.20
CA VAL A 681 -13.08 14.47 -42.30
C VAL A 681 -12.41 14.28 -40.93
N GLN A 682 -12.43 15.31 -40.06
CA GLN A 682 -11.92 15.22 -38.69
C GLN A 682 -12.77 14.25 -37.83
N MET A 683 -14.09 14.28 -37.98
CA MET A 683 -15.01 13.30 -37.36
C MET A 683 -14.65 11.86 -37.79
N LEU A 684 -14.57 11.60 -39.10
CA LEU A 684 -14.25 10.27 -39.64
C LEU A 684 -12.87 9.78 -39.20
N GLN A 685 -11.87 10.66 -39.14
CA GLN A 685 -10.53 10.34 -38.65
C GLN A 685 -10.51 10.06 -37.14
N SER A 686 -11.36 10.72 -36.34
CA SER A 686 -11.47 10.46 -34.90
C SER A 686 -12.10 9.09 -34.57
N LEU A 687 -13.01 8.63 -35.43
CA LEU A 687 -13.68 7.33 -35.29
C LEU A 687 -12.80 6.13 -35.71
N LYS A 688 -11.69 6.35 -36.41
CA LYS A 688 -10.91 5.28 -37.07
C LYS A 688 -10.51 4.14 -36.11
N GLU A 689 -9.91 4.46 -34.95
CA GLU A 689 -9.48 3.43 -33.98
C GLU A 689 -10.65 2.69 -33.33
N ALA A 690 -11.78 3.36 -33.11
CA ALA A 690 -13.00 2.72 -32.59
C ALA A 690 -13.63 1.78 -33.64
N MET A 691 -13.60 2.16 -34.92
CA MET A 691 -14.20 1.38 -36.02
C MET A 691 -13.30 0.22 -36.51
N GLU A 692 -11.97 0.35 -36.43
CA GLU A 692 -11.02 -0.75 -36.67
C GLU A 692 -11.44 -2.01 -35.90
N CYS A 693 -11.38 -3.17 -36.54
CA CYS A 693 -11.99 -4.41 -36.04
C CYS A 693 -10.89 -5.43 -35.71
N LYS A 694 -10.80 -5.86 -34.45
CA LYS A 694 -9.81 -6.83 -33.97
C LYS A 694 -10.29 -8.29 -34.13
N PRO A 695 -9.40 -9.29 -34.09
CA PRO A 695 -9.79 -10.69 -34.17
C PRO A 695 -10.79 -11.08 -33.08
N GLY A 696 -11.93 -11.64 -33.48
CA GLY A 696 -13.04 -11.99 -32.58
C GLY A 696 -14.10 -10.89 -32.42
N GLU A 697 -13.82 -9.64 -32.79
CA GLU A 697 -14.84 -8.59 -32.80
C GLU A 697 -15.77 -8.70 -34.02
N ILE A 698 -17.06 -8.39 -33.82
CA ILE A 698 -18.02 -8.20 -34.91
C ILE A 698 -17.78 -6.81 -35.56
N ASN A 699 -17.92 -6.73 -36.88
CA ASN A 699 -17.86 -5.46 -37.59
C ASN A 699 -19.20 -4.72 -37.45
N ILE A 700 -19.13 -3.46 -37.00
CA ILE A 700 -20.29 -2.63 -36.66
C ILE A 700 -21.19 -2.37 -37.89
N PHE A 701 -20.60 -2.24 -39.08
CA PHE A 701 -21.33 -2.02 -40.33
C PHE A 701 -21.94 -3.30 -40.92
N GLN A 702 -21.78 -4.47 -40.27
CA GLN A 702 -22.58 -5.67 -40.55
C GLN A 702 -23.91 -5.68 -39.78
N LEU A 703 -24.09 -4.79 -38.80
CA LEU A 703 -25.34 -4.63 -38.07
C LEU A 703 -26.22 -3.61 -38.79
N GLU A 704 -27.14 -4.09 -39.62
CA GLU A 704 -28.12 -3.31 -40.40
C GLU A 704 -28.73 -2.14 -39.60
N ARG A 705 -29.25 -2.41 -38.39
CA ARG A 705 -29.82 -1.38 -37.49
C ARG A 705 -28.83 -0.28 -37.07
N THR A 706 -27.55 -0.58 -36.97
CA THR A 706 -26.52 0.41 -36.65
C THR A 706 -26.10 1.18 -37.90
N GLN A 707 -25.97 0.47 -39.04
CA GLN A 707 -25.71 1.10 -40.33
C GLN A 707 -26.81 2.09 -40.69
N ASP A 708 -28.09 1.74 -40.55
CA ASP A 708 -29.21 2.65 -40.80
C ASP A 708 -29.15 3.88 -39.90
N ARG A 709 -29.03 3.71 -38.57
CA ARG A 709 -28.95 4.85 -37.64
C ARG A 709 -27.73 5.73 -37.88
N ALA A 710 -26.59 5.17 -38.25
CA ALA A 710 -25.41 5.95 -38.66
C ALA A 710 -25.66 6.71 -39.98
N THR A 711 -26.35 6.09 -40.94
CA THR A 711 -26.75 6.70 -42.21
C THR A 711 -27.73 7.86 -41.99
N GLU A 712 -28.74 7.66 -41.14
CA GLU A 712 -29.70 8.68 -40.72
C GLU A 712 -29.01 9.87 -40.04
N LEU A 713 -28.05 9.62 -39.14
CA LEU A 713 -27.26 10.68 -38.52
C LEU A 713 -26.36 11.40 -39.52
N CYS A 714 -25.71 10.70 -40.45
CA CYS A 714 -24.92 11.34 -41.52
C CYS A 714 -25.79 12.24 -42.40
N VAL A 715 -26.96 11.77 -42.86
CA VAL A 715 -27.94 12.61 -43.58
C VAL A 715 -28.45 13.76 -42.71
N GLY A 716 -28.61 13.54 -41.40
CA GLY A 716 -28.96 14.57 -40.43
C GLY A 716 -27.92 15.69 -40.36
N ILE A 717 -26.62 15.37 -40.28
CA ILE A 717 -25.53 16.35 -40.29
C ILE A 717 -25.55 17.17 -41.59
N MET A 718 -25.72 16.51 -42.75
CA MET A 718 -25.84 17.18 -44.04
C MET A 718 -27.04 18.15 -44.06
N LYS A 719 -28.22 17.72 -43.61
CA LYS A 719 -29.41 18.59 -43.54
C LYS A 719 -29.27 19.72 -42.50
N VAL A 720 -28.54 19.52 -41.40
CA VAL A 720 -28.21 20.61 -40.46
C VAL A 720 -27.32 21.66 -41.13
N PHE A 721 -26.34 21.25 -41.94
CA PHE A 721 -25.51 22.19 -42.70
C PHE A 721 -26.29 22.94 -43.78
N ILE A 722 -27.17 22.25 -44.52
CA ILE A 722 -28.07 22.87 -45.51
C ILE A 722 -29.01 23.89 -44.83
N HIS A 723 -29.53 23.57 -43.65
CA HIS A 723 -30.33 24.51 -42.86
C HIS A 723 -29.49 25.69 -42.32
N CYS A 724 -28.19 25.53 -42.09
CA CYS A 724 -27.30 26.65 -41.77
C CYS A 724 -27.17 27.63 -42.94
N LEU A 725 -27.04 27.13 -44.18
CA LEU A 725 -27.06 27.96 -45.39
C LEU A 725 -28.40 28.69 -45.56
N GLU A 726 -29.52 27.99 -45.32
CA GLU A 726 -30.85 28.60 -45.35
C GLU A 726 -31.04 29.68 -44.27
N GLN A 727 -30.47 29.49 -43.08
CA GLN A 727 -30.46 30.54 -42.05
C GLN A 727 -29.59 31.74 -42.45
N LEU A 728 -28.44 31.53 -43.08
CA LEU A 728 -27.54 32.61 -43.51
C LEU A 728 -28.15 33.43 -44.66
N SER A 729 -28.98 32.84 -45.52
CA SER A 729 -29.68 33.56 -46.60
C SER A 729 -30.98 34.26 -46.18
N THR A 730 -31.59 33.85 -45.05
CA THR A 730 -32.87 34.39 -44.58
C THR A 730 -32.79 35.31 -43.36
N LYS A 731 -31.69 35.26 -42.58
CA LYS A 731 -31.44 36.21 -41.49
C LYS A 731 -31.20 37.62 -42.03
N THR A 732 -32.21 38.47 -41.89
CA THR A 732 -32.01 39.91 -41.76
C THR A 732 -31.29 40.19 -40.43
N ASP A 733 -30.48 41.25 -40.38
CA ASP A 733 -29.79 41.73 -39.17
C ASP A 733 -30.76 42.46 -38.20
N GLY A 734 -31.91 41.81 -37.94
CA GLY A 734 -33.06 42.34 -37.23
C GLY A 734 -32.97 42.20 -35.71
N ASP A 735 -31.94 42.80 -35.10
CA ASP A 735 -31.98 43.21 -33.68
C ASP A 735 -31.15 44.49 -33.42
N LEU A 736 -31.08 45.37 -34.43
CA LEU A 736 -30.60 46.74 -34.24
C LEU A 736 -31.79 47.69 -34.03
N ASP A 737 -32.09 47.97 -32.77
CA ASP A 737 -33.00 49.03 -32.34
C ASP A 737 -32.55 50.38 -32.94
N THR A 738 -33.24 50.91 -33.95
CA THR A 738 -33.64 52.34 -33.94
C THR A 738 -34.73 52.71 -34.93
N SER A 739 -35.55 53.67 -34.48
CA SER A 739 -36.38 54.53 -35.33
C SER A 739 -35.51 55.56 -36.08
N HIS A 740 -36.11 56.25 -37.06
CA HIS A 740 -35.47 57.21 -37.99
C HIS A 740 -34.63 56.51 -39.09
N LEU A 741 -34.93 56.60 -40.40
CA LEU A 741 -35.50 57.72 -41.15
C LEU A 741 -36.44 57.27 -42.29
N SER A 742 -37.58 57.96 -42.44
CA SER A 742 -38.33 58.04 -43.70
C SER A 742 -37.88 59.28 -44.48
N VAL A 743 -37.27 59.11 -45.66
CA VAL A 743 -36.96 60.19 -46.63
C VAL A 743 -37.22 59.69 -48.05
N ASP A 744 -37.84 60.53 -48.86
CA ASP A 744 -38.29 60.19 -50.21
C ASP A 744 -37.20 60.23 -51.30
N ILE A 745 -37.40 59.36 -52.29
CA ILE A 745 -37.15 59.47 -53.74
C ILE A 745 -36.17 60.56 -54.27
N ALA A 746 -35.27 60.09 -55.15
CA ALA A 746 -34.52 60.77 -56.22
C ALA A 746 -33.26 61.60 -55.90
N SER A 747 -32.09 60.98 -56.12
CA SER A 747 -31.09 61.43 -57.11
C SER A 747 -29.88 60.47 -57.19
N PRO A 748 -29.52 59.92 -58.37
CA PRO A 748 -28.36 59.03 -58.51
C PRO A 748 -27.11 59.78 -59.00
N ASP A 749 -26.36 60.41 -58.08
CA ASP A 749 -25.04 60.95 -58.41
C ASP A 749 -24.15 61.06 -57.15
N HIS A 750 -23.06 60.30 -57.11
CA HIS A 750 -21.74 60.66 -56.53
C HIS A 750 -20.82 59.44 -56.42
N PHE A 751 -19.75 59.40 -57.23
CA PHE A 751 -18.59 58.56 -56.96
C PHE A 751 -17.91 59.01 -55.64
N SER A 752 -17.74 58.10 -54.69
CA SER A 752 -16.91 58.27 -53.50
C SER A 752 -16.11 57.00 -53.22
N SER A 753 -15.10 57.08 -52.34
CA SER A 753 -13.94 56.20 -52.38
C SER A 753 -13.82 55.23 -51.19
N VAL A 754 -13.52 53.97 -51.50
CA VAL A 754 -12.52 53.10 -50.83
C VAL A 754 -12.62 53.03 -49.29
N HIS A 755 -13.07 51.88 -48.80
CA HIS A 755 -13.15 51.47 -47.37
C HIS A 755 -14.24 52.14 -46.52
N GLU A 756 -15.48 51.71 -46.75
CA GLU A 756 -16.39 51.38 -45.64
C GLU A 756 -16.49 49.84 -45.55
N ASP A 757 -16.82 49.32 -44.36
CA ASP A 757 -16.97 47.88 -44.14
C ASP A 757 -18.23 47.37 -44.85
N PHE A 758 -18.05 46.42 -45.77
CA PHE A 758 -19.13 45.88 -46.60
C PHE A 758 -20.14 45.07 -45.77
N ILE A 759 -21.21 45.72 -45.32
CA ILE A 759 -22.47 45.04 -44.98
C ILE A 759 -23.03 44.49 -46.30
N GLN A 760 -22.68 43.25 -46.62
CA GLN A 760 -23.13 42.57 -47.84
C GLN A 760 -24.67 42.56 -47.89
N THR A 761 -25.22 43.00 -49.02
CA THR A 761 -26.68 43.10 -49.17
C THR A 761 -27.33 41.71 -49.18
N LEU A 762 -28.62 41.63 -48.88
CA LEU A 762 -29.34 40.36 -48.80
C LEU A 762 -29.32 39.60 -50.15
N GLU A 763 -29.24 40.34 -51.25
CA GLU A 763 -29.13 39.83 -52.62
C GLU A 763 -27.73 39.26 -52.89
N GLN A 764 -26.68 39.92 -52.40
CA GLN A 764 -25.31 39.39 -52.46
C GLN A 764 -25.16 38.13 -51.62
N ARG A 765 -25.71 38.12 -50.38
CA ARG A 765 -25.73 36.92 -49.52
C ARG A 765 -26.43 35.74 -50.21
N LEU A 766 -27.55 35.99 -50.90
CA LEU A 766 -28.26 34.99 -51.71
C LEU A 766 -27.38 34.43 -52.84
N LEU A 767 -26.71 35.27 -53.63
CA LEU A 767 -25.83 34.82 -54.71
C LEU A 767 -24.63 34.01 -54.21
N ILE A 768 -24.02 34.44 -53.10
CA ILE A 768 -22.89 33.74 -52.47
C ILE A 768 -23.35 32.35 -52.01
N ILE A 769 -24.53 32.23 -51.41
CA ILE A 769 -25.06 30.95 -50.94
C ILE A 769 -25.50 30.05 -52.10
N LEU A 770 -26.06 30.59 -53.19
CA LEU A 770 -26.31 29.83 -54.43
C LEU A 770 -25.01 29.26 -55.02
N SER A 771 -23.92 30.05 -55.02
CA SER A 771 -22.60 29.60 -55.46
C SER A 771 -22.03 28.51 -54.55
N ASN A 772 -22.14 28.67 -53.22
CA ASN A 772 -21.82 27.62 -52.24
C ASN A 772 -22.62 26.33 -52.49
N CYS A 773 -23.93 26.41 -52.78
CA CYS A 773 -24.78 25.26 -53.11
C CYS A 773 -24.28 24.51 -54.34
N GLN A 774 -23.91 25.22 -55.41
CA GLN A 774 -23.34 24.59 -56.60
C GLN A 774 -21.99 23.93 -56.34
N HIS A 775 -21.12 24.52 -55.50
CA HIS A 775 -19.86 23.91 -55.09
C HIS A 775 -20.08 22.63 -54.25
N LEU A 776 -21.06 22.63 -53.34
CA LEU A 776 -21.38 21.48 -52.49
C LEU A 776 -21.86 20.28 -53.32
N GLU A 777 -22.71 20.52 -54.33
CA GLU A 777 -23.15 19.48 -55.27
C GLU A 777 -22.00 18.96 -56.14
N LYS A 778 -21.21 19.86 -56.76
CA LYS A 778 -20.15 19.50 -57.71
C LYS A 778 -18.92 18.85 -57.07
N HIS A 779 -18.59 19.21 -55.83
CA HIS A 779 -17.31 18.86 -55.21
C HIS A 779 -17.48 18.24 -53.82
N THR A 780 -17.98 18.99 -52.83
CA THR A 780 -17.90 18.59 -51.42
C THR A 780 -18.61 17.27 -51.13
N PHE A 781 -19.82 17.04 -51.64
CA PHE A 781 -20.51 15.77 -51.39
C PHE A 781 -19.85 14.57 -52.10
N LEU A 782 -19.13 14.79 -53.22
CA LEU A 782 -18.36 13.74 -53.89
C LEU A 782 -17.06 13.42 -53.14
N ASN A 783 -16.37 14.44 -52.62
CA ASN A 783 -15.21 14.28 -51.74
C ASN A 783 -15.61 13.49 -50.48
N LEU A 784 -16.69 13.93 -49.81
CA LEU A 784 -17.21 13.27 -48.61
C LEU A 784 -17.66 11.83 -48.88
N ALA A 785 -18.21 11.53 -50.06
CA ALA A 785 -18.51 10.14 -50.45
C ALA A 785 -17.26 9.25 -50.42
N GLY A 786 -16.18 9.67 -51.08
CA GLY A 786 -14.90 8.95 -51.05
C GLY A 786 -14.29 8.82 -49.64
N HIS A 787 -14.52 9.81 -48.77
CA HIS A 787 -14.14 9.74 -47.36
C HIS A 787 -14.97 8.74 -46.55
N PHE A 788 -16.29 8.65 -46.76
CA PHE A 788 -17.16 7.65 -46.12
C PHE A 788 -16.79 6.22 -46.53
N GLU A 789 -16.60 5.97 -47.84
CA GLU A 789 -16.19 4.66 -48.36
C GLU A 789 -14.84 4.21 -47.79
N LYS A 790 -13.85 5.11 -47.76
CA LYS A 790 -12.52 4.88 -47.17
C LYS A 790 -12.57 4.51 -45.69
N HIS A 791 -13.62 4.91 -44.97
CA HIS A 791 -13.83 4.60 -43.55
C HIS A 791 -14.83 3.44 -43.33
N GLY A 792 -15.26 2.74 -44.40
CA GLY A 792 -16.03 1.51 -44.33
C GLY A 792 -17.56 1.67 -44.27
N PHE A 793 -18.08 2.88 -44.51
CA PHE A 793 -19.53 3.09 -44.59
C PHE A 793 -20.08 2.52 -45.90
N LEU A 794 -21.10 1.66 -45.80
CA LEU A 794 -21.69 0.93 -46.94
C LEU A 794 -22.88 1.64 -47.60
N ALA A 795 -23.41 2.71 -46.98
CA ALA A 795 -24.62 3.41 -47.44
C ALA A 795 -24.34 4.74 -48.14
N THR A 796 -23.09 4.97 -48.59
CA THR A 796 -22.61 6.26 -49.09
C THR A 796 -23.51 6.84 -50.19
N GLU A 797 -23.91 6.04 -51.18
CA GLU A 797 -24.80 6.47 -52.28
C GLU A 797 -26.13 7.08 -51.75
N LYS A 798 -26.73 6.48 -50.72
CA LYS A 798 -27.96 6.97 -50.06
C LYS A 798 -27.71 8.30 -49.34
N ILE A 799 -26.54 8.48 -48.72
CA ILE A 799 -26.17 9.75 -48.06
C ILE A 799 -25.99 10.84 -49.11
N THR A 800 -25.16 10.60 -50.14
CA THR A 800 -24.86 11.57 -51.19
C THR A 800 -26.11 11.98 -51.96
N ARG A 801 -26.94 11.01 -52.38
CA ARG A 801 -28.16 11.31 -53.15
C ARG A 801 -29.13 12.20 -52.38
N VAL A 802 -29.46 11.85 -51.13
CA VAL A 802 -30.39 12.64 -50.30
C VAL A 802 -29.81 14.02 -49.96
N SER A 803 -28.49 14.16 -49.88
CA SER A 803 -27.83 15.44 -49.63
C SER A 803 -27.85 16.36 -50.86
N VAL A 804 -27.62 15.81 -52.06
CA VAL A 804 -27.75 16.52 -53.34
C VAL A 804 -29.21 16.93 -53.60
N GLU A 805 -30.17 16.02 -53.39
CA GLU A 805 -31.61 16.32 -53.45
C GLU A 805 -31.96 17.49 -52.53
N SER A 806 -31.49 17.46 -51.26
CA SER A 806 -31.75 18.52 -50.28
C SER A 806 -31.04 19.86 -50.59
N VAL A 807 -29.89 19.85 -51.28
CA VAL A 807 -29.22 21.09 -51.72
C VAL A 807 -29.93 21.70 -52.92
N ARG A 808 -30.42 20.91 -53.87
CA ARG A 808 -31.21 21.41 -55.00
C ARG A 808 -32.53 22.02 -54.54
N GLU A 809 -33.22 21.37 -53.58
CA GLU A 809 -34.40 21.93 -52.90
C GLU A 809 -34.14 23.27 -52.18
N LEU A 810 -32.89 23.57 -51.80
CA LEU A 810 -32.51 24.89 -51.27
C LEU A 810 -32.15 25.87 -52.40
N ASP A 811 -31.31 25.44 -53.33
CA ASP A 811 -30.86 26.23 -54.48
C ASP A 811 -32.03 26.75 -55.33
N GLU A 812 -33.04 25.92 -55.62
CA GLU A 812 -34.25 26.34 -56.34
C GLU A 812 -35.04 27.42 -55.58
N ARG A 813 -35.21 27.27 -54.25
CA ARG A 813 -35.94 28.25 -53.41
C ARG A 813 -35.18 29.57 -53.27
N LEU A 814 -33.86 29.53 -53.08
CA LEU A 814 -33.04 30.74 -53.01
C LEU A 814 -32.90 31.42 -54.37
N PHE A 815 -32.92 30.65 -55.47
CA PHE A 815 -32.88 31.17 -56.83
C PHE A 815 -34.15 31.94 -57.17
N GLU A 816 -35.34 31.36 -57.02
CA GLU A 816 -36.57 32.10 -57.31
C GLU A 816 -36.73 33.32 -56.39
N SER A 817 -36.37 33.24 -55.10
CA SER A 817 -36.42 34.41 -54.20
C SER A 817 -35.38 35.51 -54.54
N TYR A 818 -34.27 35.17 -55.20
CA TYR A 818 -33.37 36.17 -55.80
C TYR A 818 -33.98 36.75 -57.09
N ILE A 819 -34.60 35.91 -57.93
CA ILE A 819 -35.22 36.31 -59.18
C ILE A 819 -36.38 37.27 -58.94
N GLU A 820 -37.32 36.98 -58.04
CA GLU A 820 -38.43 37.88 -57.64
C GLU A 820 -37.90 39.30 -57.37
N LYS A 821 -36.90 39.41 -56.47
CA LYS A 821 -36.30 40.69 -56.05
C LYS A 821 -35.64 41.49 -57.18
N LYS A 822 -35.21 40.84 -58.27
CA LYS A 822 -34.49 41.49 -59.38
C LYS A 822 -35.32 41.63 -60.65
N ALA A 823 -36.25 40.70 -60.90
CA ALA A 823 -37.13 40.70 -62.05
C ALA A 823 -38.33 41.65 -61.84
N ASP A 824 -38.98 41.59 -60.67
CA ASP A 824 -40.21 42.36 -60.41
C ASP A 824 -40.04 43.88 -60.58
N PRO A 825 -38.94 44.53 -60.14
CA PRO A 825 -38.71 45.96 -60.40
C PRO A 825 -38.51 46.27 -61.89
N ILE A 826 -37.89 45.36 -62.65
CA ILE A 826 -37.65 45.53 -64.09
C ILE A 826 -38.98 45.37 -64.83
N VAL A 827 -39.70 44.28 -64.59
CA VAL A 827 -41.04 43.97 -65.13
C VAL A 827 -42.02 45.09 -64.82
N GLY A 828 -42.14 45.48 -63.54
CA GLY A 828 -43.03 46.55 -63.08
C GLY A 828 -42.70 47.94 -63.64
N SER A 829 -41.48 48.17 -64.14
CA SER A 829 -41.12 49.42 -64.82
C SER A 829 -41.60 49.50 -66.28
N LEU A 830 -41.92 48.36 -66.92
CA LEU A 830 -42.25 48.30 -68.35
C LEU A 830 -43.60 48.96 -68.66
N GLU A 831 -44.67 48.65 -67.91
CA GLU A 831 -46.00 49.22 -68.17
C GLU A 831 -46.04 50.75 -67.95
N PRO A 832 -45.56 51.31 -66.82
CA PRO A 832 -45.44 52.76 -66.64
C PRO A 832 -44.52 53.40 -67.70
N GLY A 833 -43.42 52.74 -68.06
CA GLY A 833 -42.46 53.22 -69.05
C GLY A 833 -43.02 53.29 -70.47
N ILE A 834 -43.92 52.39 -70.86
CA ILE A 834 -44.60 52.39 -72.16
C ILE A 834 -45.59 53.55 -72.29
N TYR A 835 -46.31 53.89 -71.21
CA TYR A 835 -47.36 54.93 -71.21
C TYR A 835 -46.89 56.29 -70.70
N ALA A 836 -45.63 56.41 -70.30
CA ALA A 836 -44.99 57.65 -69.84
C ALA A 836 -45.23 58.81 -70.81
N GLY A 837 -45.70 59.96 -70.28
CA GLY A 837 -46.02 61.15 -71.07
C GLY A 837 -47.34 61.08 -71.85
N TYR A 838 -48.30 60.24 -71.44
CA TYR A 838 -49.60 60.03 -72.09
C TYR A 838 -49.50 59.47 -73.52
N PHE A 839 -48.56 58.55 -73.75
CA PHE A 839 -48.36 57.90 -75.04
C PHE A 839 -49.53 56.97 -75.41
N ASP A 840 -50.10 57.13 -76.62
CA ASP A 840 -51.12 56.23 -77.19
C ASP A 840 -50.61 55.59 -78.49
N TRP A 841 -50.70 54.26 -78.57
CA TRP A 841 -50.41 53.46 -79.77
C TRP A 841 -51.28 53.86 -80.99
N LYS A 842 -52.43 54.49 -80.77
CA LYS A 842 -53.39 54.94 -81.80
C LYS A 842 -53.04 56.28 -82.45
N ASP A 843 -52.27 57.14 -81.77
CA ASP A 843 -51.85 58.45 -82.27
C ASP A 843 -50.33 58.63 -82.15
N CYS A 844 -49.60 57.65 -82.69
CA CYS A 844 -48.15 57.62 -82.62
C CYS A 844 -47.52 58.45 -83.75
N LEU A 845 -46.62 59.37 -83.38
CA LEU A 845 -45.73 60.05 -84.32
C LEU A 845 -44.77 59.06 -85.02
N PRO A 846 -44.15 59.42 -86.17
CA PRO A 846 -43.19 58.56 -86.84
C PRO A 846 -42.02 58.16 -85.91
N PRO A 847 -41.62 56.87 -85.86
CA PRO A 847 -40.51 56.40 -85.05
C PRO A 847 -39.20 57.17 -85.27
N THR A 848 -38.65 57.74 -84.20
CA THR A 848 -37.33 58.40 -84.18
C THR A 848 -36.22 57.52 -83.59
N GLY A 849 -36.58 56.37 -83.01
CA GLY A 849 -35.67 55.45 -82.33
C GLY A 849 -36.33 54.74 -81.15
N VAL A 850 -35.56 53.90 -80.46
CA VAL A 850 -35.99 53.21 -79.24
C VAL A 850 -36.21 54.21 -78.10
N ARG A 851 -37.38 54.16 -77.43
CA ARG A 851 -37.71 55.03 -76.29
C ARG A 851 -36.87 54.70 -75.05
N ASN A 852 -36.77 55.65 -74.12
CA ASN A 852 -35.82 55.56 -73.01
C ASN A 852 -36.16 54.47 -71.99
N TYR A 853 -37.44 54.15 -71.74
CA TYR A 853 -37.84 53.09 -70.80
C TYR A 853 -37.18 51.74 -71.13
N LEU A 854 -37.01 51.41 -72.41
CA LEU A 854 -36.40 50.16 -72.83
C LEU A 854 -34.87 50.17 -72.64
N LYS A 855 -34.24 51.35 -72.72
CA LYS A 855 -32.81 51.53 -72.42
C LYS A 855 -32.55 51.41 -70.93
N GLU A 856 -33.46 51.94 -70.12
CA GLU A 856 -33.46 51.84 -68.66
C GLU A 856 -33.67 50.39 -68.19
N ALA A 857 -34.66 49.68 -68.74
CA ALA A 857 -34.85 48.25 -68.51
C ALA A 857 -33.59 47.44 -68.89
N LEU A 858 -32.97 47.72 -70.05
CA LEU A 858 -31.70 47.08 -70.43
C LEU A 858 -30.56 47.43 -69.47
N VAL A 859 -30.42 48.69 -69.03
CA VAL A 859 -29.42 49.08 -68.02
C VAL A 859 -29.64 48.36 -66.70
N ASN A 860 -30.88 48.17 -66.26
CA ASN A 860 -31.18 47.40 -65.04
C ASN A 860 -30.79 45.92 -65.20
N ILE A 861 -31.03 45.31 -66.36
CA ILE A 861 -30.55 43.94 -66.66
C ILE A 861 -29.00 43.89 -66.70
N ILE A 862 -28.32 44.94 -67.18
CA ILE A 862 -26.85 45.06 -67.13
C ILE A 862 -26.35 45.19 -65.68
N THR A 863 -27.07 45.90 -64.81
CA THR A 863 -26.74 46.00 -63.39
C THR A 863 -26.81 44.64 -62.71
N VAL A 864 -27.86 43.85 -62.97
CA VAL A 864 -27.97 42.47 -62.45
C VAL A 864 -26.88 41.57 -63.05
N HIS A 865 -26.57 41.69 -64.35
CA HIS A 865 -25.43 40.98 -64.95
C HIS A 865 -24.12 41.28 -64.21
N ALA A 866 -23.83 42.56 -63.94
CA ALA A 866 -22.60 42.97 -63.27
C ALA A 866 -22.54 42.42 -61.83
N GLU A 867 -23.63 42.53 -61.07
CA GLU A 867 -23.75 42.01 -59.71
C GLU A 867 -23.47 40.50 -59.66
N VAL A 868 -24.16 39.70 -60.49
CA VAL A 868 -23.95 38.25 -60.54
C VAL A 868 -22.55 37.91 -61.03
N PHE A 869 -22.02 38.59 -62.05
CA PHE A 869 -20.67 38.37 -62.58
C PHE A 869 -19.57 38.68 -61.55
N THR A 870 -19.79 39.62 -60.62
CA THR A 870 -18.85 39.90 -59.52
C THR A 870 -18.85 38.83 -58.43
N VAL A 871 -19.95 38.08 -58.24
CA VAL A 871 -20.03 37.00 -57.24
C VAL A 871 -19.69 35.64 -57.84
N SER A 872 -20.39 35.21 -58.89
CA SER A 872 -20.15 33.90 -59.54
C SER A 872 -20.53 33.93 -61.02
N LYS A 873 -19.53 33.67 -61.87
CA LYS A 873 -19.66 33.72 -63.34
C LYS A 873 -20.53 32.60 -63.89
N GLU A 874 -20.64 31.47 -63.18
CA GLU A 874 -21.50 30.34 -63.59
C GLU A 874 -23.00 30.67 -63.45
N LEU A 875 -23.37 31.46 -62.42
CA LEU A 875 -24.76 31.85 -62.18
C LEU A 875 -25.31 32.83 -63.22
N VAL A 876 -24.46 33.61 -63.90
CA VAL A 876 -24.86 34.68 -64.84
C VAL A 876 -25.83 34.18 -65.92
N SER A 877 -25.53 33.03 -66.54
CA SER A 877 -26.37 32.47 -67.61
C SER A 877 -27.75 32.04 -67.09
N ARG A 878 -27.78 31.41 -65.91
CA ARG A 878 -29.01 30.95 -65.24
C ARG A 878 -29.90 32.12 -64.84
N VAL A 879 -29.34 33.13 -64.17
CA VAL A 879 -30.07 34.31 -63.70
C VAL A 879 -30.63 35.11 -64.87
N LEU A 880 -29.80 35.45 -65.87
CA LEU A 880 -30.27 36.28 -66.98
C LEU A 880 -31.31 35.60 -67.85
N SER A 881 -31.20 34.28 -68.09
CA SER A 881 -32.20 33.54 -68.86
C SER A 881 -33.60 33.68 -68.26
N ARG A 882 -33.70 33.53 -66.93
CA ARG A 882 -34.96 33.64 -66.18
C ARG A 882 -35.51 35.07 -66.15
N ILE A 883 -34.66 36.10 -66.02
CA ILE A 883 -35.07 37.51 -66.11
C ILE A 883 -35.54 37.86 -67.53
N VAL A 884 -34.87 37.34 -68.56
CA VAL A 884 -35.25 37.51 -69.96
C VAL A 884 -36.61 36.87 -70.27
N GLU A 885 -36.93 35.73 -69.64
CA GLU A 885 -38.28 35.14 -69.68
C GLU A 885 -39.33 36.08 -69.12
N SER A 886 -39.23 36.50 -67.86
CA SER A 886 -40.19 37.41 -67.21
C SER A 886 -40.39 38.72 -67.98
N VAL A 887 -39.30 39.33 -68.46
CA VAL A 887 -39.34 40.56 -69.27
C VAL A 887 -39.98 40.32 -70.65
N SER A 888 -39.78 39.16 -71.26
CA SER A 888 -40.38 38.82 -72.56
C SER A 888 -41.87 38.45 -72.46
N GLU A 889 -42.29 37.80 -71.36
CA GLU A 889 -43.67 37.47 -71.07
C GLU A 889 -44.48 38.74 -70.81
N GLU A 890 -43.97 39.65 -69.97
CA GLU A 890 -44.61 40.94 -69.72
C GLU A 890 -44.70 41.79 -70.99
N MET A 891 -43.64 41.83 -71.81
CA MET A 891 -43.69 42.49 -73.12
C MET A 891 -44.76 41.87 -74.03
N SER A 892 -44.96 40.55 -73.99
CA SER A 892 -46.04 39.86 -74.72
C SER A 892 -47.42 40.25 -74.19
N ARG A 893 -47.64 40.23 -72.86
CA ARG A 893 -48.88 40.66 -72.21
C ARG A 893 -49.25 42.08 -72.61
N LEU A 894 -48.30 43.01 -72.46
CA LEU A 894 -48.51 44.43 -72.75
C LEU A 894 -48.87 44.69 -74.20
N MET A 895 -48.25 43.99 -75.17
CA MET A 895 -48.63 44.11 -76.58
C MET A 895 -50.03 43.53 -76.87
N GLN A 896 -50.38 42.40 -76.24
CA GLN A 896 -51.71 41.78 -76.39
C GLN A 896 -52.84 42.62 -75.79
N CYS A 897 -52.57 43.43 -74.76
CA CYS A 897 -53.54 44.36 -74.17
C CYS A 897 -53.83 45.62 -75.02
N VAL A 898 -53.07 45.90 -76.09
CA VAL A 898 -53.27 47.11 -76.92
C VAL A 898 -54.49 46.97 -77.82
N SER A 899 -55.56 47.72 -77.50
CA SER A 899 -56.84 47.65 -78.22
C SER A 899 -56.80 47.97 -79.73
N SER A 900 -55.84 48.77 -80.21
CA SER A 900 -55.56 48.95 -81.65
C SER A 900 -54.27 49.74 -81.88
N PHE A 901 -53.50 49.42 -82.92
CA PHE A 901 -52.29 50.15 -83.30
C PHE A 901 -52.50 51.06 -84.52
N SER A 902 -51.90 52.24 -84.49
CA SER A 902 -51.63 53.05 -85.70
C SER A 902 -50.50 52.43 -86.54
N LYS A 903 -50.35 52.88 -87.79
CA LYS A 903 -49.23 52.46 -88.67
C LYS A 903 -47.87 52.70 -88.00
N ASN A 904 -47.70 53.87 -87.39
CA ASN A 904 -46.47 54.27 -86.71
C ASN A 904 -46.31 53.52 -85.38
N GLY A 905 -47.39 53.34 -84.61
CA GLY A 905 -47.37 52.61 -83.35
C GLY A 905 -46.98 51.14 -83.52
N ALA A 906 -47.50 50.47 -84.55
CA ALA A 906 -47.09 49.12 -84.93
C ALA A 906 -45.61 49.04 -85.37
N LEU A 907 -45.07 50.12 -85.94
CA LEU A 907 -43.64 50.21 -86.31
C LEU A 907 -42.75 50.48 -85.08
N GLN A 908 -43.19 51.33 -84.15
CA GLN A 908 -42.50 51.61 -82.88
C GLN A 908 -42.46 50.36 -81.99
N ALA A 909 -43.59 49.67 -81.81
CA ALA A 909 -43.64 48.42 -81.06
C ALA A 909 -42.71 47.35 -81.67
N ARG A 910 -42.70 47.22 -83.00
CA ARG A 910 -41.84 46.26 -83.69
C ARG A 910 -40.35 46.63 -83.62
N LEU A 911 -40.02 47.93 -83.58
CA LEU A 911 -38.68 48.43 -83.29
C LEU A 911 -38.24 48.06 -81.88
N GLU A 912 -39.09 48.27 -80.89
CA GLU A 912 -38.78 48.05 -79.47
C GLU A 912 -38.66 46.56 -79.13
N ILE A 913 -39.56 45.69 -79.60
CA ILE A 913 -39.46 44.23 -79.40
C ILE A 913 -38.22 43.65 -80.08
N CYS A 914 -37.91 44.07 -81.32
CA CYS A 914 -36.70 43.63 -82.00
C CYS A 914 -35.43 44.17 -81.31
N ALA A 915 -35.42 45.42 -80.83
CA ALA A 915 -34.28 45.99 -80.11
C ALA A 915 -33.99 45.24 -78.81
N LEU A 916 -35.02 44.91 -78.02
CA LEU A 916 -34.91 44.14 -76.80
C LEU A 916 -34.38 42.72 -77.06
N ARG A 917 -35.04 41.97 -77.95
CA ARG A 917 -34.68 40.59 -78.29
C ARG A 917 -33.28 40.49 -78.88
N ASP A 918 -32.89 41.42 -79.74
CA ASP A 918 -31.54 41.45 -80.33
C ASP A 918 -30.46 41.87 -79.32
N ALA A 919 -30.81 42.65 -78.28
CA ALA A 919 -29.89 43.07 -77.22
C ALA A 919 -29.54 41.94 -76.25
N ILE A 920 -30.53 41.13 -75.86
CA ILE A 920 -30.40 40.02 -74.88
C ILE A 920 -30.20 38.65 -75.56
N ALA A 921 -29.86 38.63 -76.85
CA ALA A 921 -29.91 37.47 -77.72
C ALA A 921 -29.16 36.22 -77.21
N SER A 922 -28.10 36.42 -76.41
CA SER A 922 -27.28 35.34 -75.84
C SER A 922 -27.91 34.61 -74.64
N TYR A 923 -29.04 35.10 -74.11
CA TYR A 923 -29.78 34.50 -72.99
C TYR A 923 -31.23 34.15 -73.36
N LEU A 924 -31.53 34.03 -74.66
CA LEU A 924 -32.86 33.65 -75.13
C LEU A 924 -33.11 32.14 -74.99
N THR A 925 -34.11 31.79 -74.19
CA THR A 925 -34.62 30.44 -73.97
C THR A 925 -35.73 30.06 -74.97
N ALA A 926 -36.26 28.84 -74.90
CA ALA A 926 -37.38 28.42 -75.73
C ALA A 926 -38.68 29.19 -75.40
N GLU A 927 -38.88 29.51 -74.11
CA GLU A 927 -40.08 30.19 -73.60
C GLU A 927 -40.05 31.67 -73.96
N SER A 928 -38.94 32.36 -73.68
CA SER A 928 -38.78 33.78 -74.07
C SER A 928 -38.83 34.00 -75.59
N ASN A 929 -38.28 33.08 -76.40
CA ASN A 929 -38.47 33.09 -77.86
C ASN A 929 -39.92 32.88 -78.29
N THR A 930 -40.77 32.28 -77.45
CA THR A 930 -42.21 32.08 -77.73
C THR A 930 -43.00 33.32 -77.35
N SER A 931 -42.74 33.90 -76.17
CA SER A 931 -43.30 35.20 -75.75
C SER A 931 -42.97 36.31 -76.76
N PHE A 932 -41.73 36.41 -77.24
CA PHE A 932 -41.36 37.39 -78.27
C PHE A 932 -42.02 37.13 -79.64
N LYS A 933 -42.42 35.90 -79.98
CA LYS A 933 -43.20 35.63 -81.20
C LYS A 933 -44.63 36.10 -81.04
N GLN A 934 -45.30 35.74 -79.93
CA GLN A 934 -46.65 36.22 -79.60
C GLN A 934 -46.72 37.75 -79.59
N ALA A 935 -45.74 38.42 -78.98
CA ALA A 935 -45.63 39.87 -78.98
C ALA A 935 -45.52 40.48 -80.39
N LEU A 936 -44.82 39.80 -81.31
CA LEU A 936 -44.68 40.23 -82.72
C LEU A 936 -45.88 39.88 -83.60
N GLU A 937 -46.64 38.84 -83.25
CA GLU A 937 -47.86 38.37 -83.91
C GLU A 937 -49.08 39.25 -83.57
N ALA A 938 -49.13 39.81 -82.36
CA ALA A 938 -50.12 40.82 -81.96
C ALA A 938 -50.04 42.14 -82.79
N LEU A 939 -48.92 42.39 -83.48
CA LEU A 939 -48.68 43.62 -84.23
C LEU A 939 -49.07 43.51 -85.71
N PRO A 940 -49.80 44.49 -86.29
CA PRO A 940 -50.12 44.54 -87.72
C PRO A 940 -48.91 44.38 -88.66
N GLN A 941 -49.09 43.64 -89.76
CA GLN A 941 -48.00 43.32 -90.69
C GLN A 941 -47.47 44.55 -91.45
N LEU A 942 -46.14 44.60 -91.65
CA LEU A 942 -45.48 45.66 -92.43
C LEU A 942 -45.53 45.35 -93.94
N HIS A 943 -46.47 45.99 -94.62
CA HIS A 943 -46.72 45.83 -96.06
C HIS A 943 -45.81 46.70 -96.95
N SER A 944 -45.19 47.76 -96.41
CA SER A 944 -44.32 48.70 -97.14
C SER A 944 -42.84 48.33 -97.00
N GLY A 945 -42.12 48.34 -98.12
CA GLY A 945 -40.66 48.14 -98.13
C GLY A 945 -39.86 49.32 -97.57
N ALA A 946 -40.44 50.52 -97.55
CA ALA A 946 -39.81 51.69 -96.93
C ALA A 946 -39.84 51.58 -95.38
N ASP A 947 -40.94 51.07 -94.82
CA ASP A 947 -41.11 50.91 -93.39
C ASP A 947 -40.09 49.90 -92.81
N LYS A 948 -39.77 48.85 -93.59
CA LYS A 948 -38.76 47.85 -93.23
C LYS A 948 -37.34 48.43 -93.23
N LYS A 949 -37.00 49.29 -94.19
CA LYS A 949 -35.71 50.01 -94.18
C LYS A 949 -35.58 50.96 -93.00
N LEU A 950 -36.63 51.73 -92.70
CA LEU A 950 -36.65 52.63 -91.54
C LEU A 950 -36.47 51.83 -90.21
N LEU A 951 -37.09 50.66 -90.10
CA LEU A 951 -36.89 49.75 -88.97
C LEU A 951 -35.43 49.30 -88.82
N GLU A 952 -34.78 48.90 -89.92
CA GLU A 952 -33.37 48.49 -89.95
C GLU A 952 -32.42 49.66 -89.63
N GLU A 953 -32.65 50.84 -90.19
CA GLU A 953 -31.88 52.07 -89.93
C GLU A 953 -31.96 52.50 -88.45
N LEU A 954 -33.15 52.45 -87.84
CA LEU A 954 -33.34 52.77 -86.42
C LEU A 954 -32.77 51.70 -85.49
N LEU A 955 -32.84 50.40 -85.84
CA LEU A 955 -32.17 49.32 -85.10
C LEU A 955 -30.64 49.45 -85.12
N ASN A 956 -30.06 49.83 -86.27
CA ASN A 956 -28.62 50.06 -86.39
C ASN A 956 -28.18 51.33 -85.62
N THR A 957 -29.01 52.38 -85.61
CA THR A 957 -28.80 53.58 -84.80
C THR A 957 -28.85 53.27 -83.30
N PHE A 958 -29.81 52.45 -82.86
CA PHE A 958 -29.87 51.95 -81.49
C PHE A 958 -28.61 51.14 -81.11
N LYS A 959 -28.26 50.12 -81.90
CA LYS A 959 -27.12 49.21 -81.63
C LYS A 959 -25.77 49.93 -81.58
N SER A 960 -25.59 50.98 -82.38
CA SER A 960 -24.39 51.84 -82.31
C SER A 960 -24.42 52.79 -81.12
N SER A 961 -25.58 53.39 -80.79
CA SER A 961 -25.71 54.30 -79.64
C SER A 961 -25.50 53.64 -78.27
N MET A 962 -25.78 52.34 -78.15
CA MET A 962 -25.61 51.55 -76.92
C MET A 962 -24.56 50.44 -77.05
N GLN A 963 -23.60 50.56 -77.99
CA GLN A 963 -22.66 49.49 -78.31
C GLN A 963 -21.87 49.01 -77.08
N LEU A 964 -21.40 49.93 -76.23
CA LEU A 964 -20.63 49.58 -75.02
C LEU A 964 -21.47 48.78 -74.02
N GLN A 965 -22.70 49.26 -73.76
CA GLN A 965 -23.67 48.63 -72.87
C GLN A 965 -24.03 47.21 -73.36
N LEU A 966 -24.37 47.07 -74.64
CA LEU A 966 -24.76 45.79 -75.24
C LEU A 966 -23.60 44.79 -75.39
N THR A 967 -22.35 45.22 -75.21
CA THR A 967 -21.18 44.32 -75.29
C THR A 967 -21.10 43.37 -74.08
N CYS A 968 -21.62 43.74 -72.90
CA CYS A 968 -21.51 42.87 -71.72
C CYS A 968 -22.35 41.58 -71.82
N PHE A 969 -23.41 41.59 -72.63
CA PHE A 969 -24.24 40.40 -72.88
C PHE A 969 -23.63 39.44 -73.90
N GLN A 970 -22.53 39.81 -74.56
CA GLN A 970 -21.87 38.93 -75.52
C GLN A 970 -20.99 37.91 -74.78
N PRO A 971 -21.03 36.62 -75.13
CA PRO A 971 -20.18 35.61 -74.50
C PRO A 971 -18.71 35.97 -74.70
N SER A 972 -17.93 35.92 -73.62
CA SER A 972 -16.51 36.28 -73.64
C SER A 972 -15.76 35.47 -74.69
N SER A 973 -15.31 36.14 -75.75
CA SER A 973 -14.54 35.51 -76.84
C SER A 973 -13.11 35.23 -76.37
N VAL A 974 -12.92 34.08 -75.70
CA VAL A 974 -11.61 33.61 -75.21
C VAL A 974 -10.70 33.19 -76.37
N LEU A 975 -10.22 34.18 -77.12
CA LEU A 975 -8.94 34.09 -77.80
C LEU A 975 -7.85 34.30 -76.75
N PRO A 976 -7.00 33.30 -76.46
CA PRO A 976 -5.98 33.44 -75.44
C PRO A 976 -4.90 34.43 -75.88
N MET A 977 -4.97 35.66 -75.37
CA MET A 977 -3.85 36.60 -75.45
C MET A 977 -2.68 36.02 -74.66
N LYS A 978 -1.66 35.55 -75.38
CA LYS A 978 -0.38 35.16 -74.79
C LYS A 978 0.26 36.35 -74.07
N ARG A 979 0.54 36.17 -72.79
CA ARG A 979 1.64 36.81 -72.06
C ARG A 979 2.43 35.71 -71.36
#